data_AF-A0A9P1BEJ1-F1
#
_entry.id   AF-A0A9P1BEJ1-F1
#
_cell.length_a   1.000
_cell.length_b   1.000
_cell.length_c   1.000
_cell.angle_alpha   90.00
_cell.angle_beta   90.00
_cell.angle_gamma   90.00
#
_symmetry.space_group_name_H-M   'P 1'
#
loop_
_entity.id
_entity.type
_entity.pdbx_description
1 polymer ?
#
loop_
_entity_poly.entity_id
_entity_poly.type
_entity_poly.pdbx_seq_one_letter_code
_entity_poly.pdbx_strand_id
1 'polypeptide(L)'
;MDRRVWLQWMSRLLGLACAAVVVVPGVRYIIDPLRRKSAEAHDFKRLALLEDLPVDVPKNLPVMGSLQDAWTHYDEARIGDTWLVRRSGTDVPPEEAKVEAFNTICPHLGCNIQAGAGDNAFVCPCHNAKFKLDGAPIREKGYANPAPRGMDSLECRVVQDEASGQWWVEVKFENFVIGSSTKVVTGLLLMFTYSPSATSAWASVHYIESIPGGSFIRGLHYFTSQALLIVFAIHTIRTLVVGAFRAPRELIWATGLLMIPIVLTWAITGNPLPASEKSYAQIEVESKIIGSSPVVGPVLQRILIGGDRVGNLTLTHLNFLHVALLPLIAGVVLAIHISQIYVHGLPQDGVWPISGRSRPYFPYQTIRNLTVFSVVLGVIAFLSWNNGAPLDAPAGAGEGPSPRPEWYFLFLFELRAYFTGEYEFIATAVIPAVVLILLLAIPFIDHVLPSKASRVFRYSLAGLGIAAWAGLTWASVSRDLNDAEYQQAKVDAHKVSVRARELADANLIPPGGASLLLEMDPKIQGPRLFAEQCALCHRHDDVAVEVDPHNDAVQPASAPNLTGFASRKWLAGFLDPEQIDGPRYFGTCKFGDPDEGQMVSALQDLFADLDEEELAEVSRKRDLIVLALSAQAQLPGQQEADKQDAAKIAEGVALLNDGELGCTDCHMFHDSGEPGMAPDLTGYGSKEWITNFVCNPSDDRFYGENNDRMPSFAPAGSEPAILTPDEISVLVDWLRGDWYEPGDAATSPQAAAE
;
A
#
# COMPACT_ATOMS: atom_id res chain seq x y z
N MET A 1 38.18 36.62 -23.81
CA MET A 1 36.85 36.17 -24.26
C MET A 1 35.86 37.30 -23.99
N ASP A 2 35.07 37.71 -24.98
CA ASP A 2 34.11 38.82 -24.84
C ASP A 2 33.04 38.48 -23.78
N ARG A 3 32.60 39.46 -22.98
CA ARG A 3 31.65 39.26 -21.86
C ARG A 3 30.36 38.56 -22.34
N ARG A 4 29.95 38.85 -23.57
CA ARG A 4 28.80 38.24 -24.22
C ARG A 4 29.00 36.75 -24.51
N VAL A 5 30.18 36.39 -24.99
CA VAL A 5 30.56 35.00 -25.28
C VAL A 5 30.70 34.20 -23.98
N TRP A 6 31.27 34.82 -22.93
CA TRP A 6 31.36 34.21 -21.59
C TRP A 6 29.99 33.95 -20.97
N LEU A 7 29.07 34.93 -21.01
CA LEU A 7 27.70 34.76 -20.49
C LEU A 7 26.90 33.71 -21.27
N GLN A 8 27.08 33.63 -22.59
CA GLN A 8 26.47 32.59 -23.42
C GLN A 8 27.02 31.20 -23.05
N TRP A 9 28.34 31.08 -22.87
CA TRP A 9 28.98 29.84 -22.43
C TRP A 9 28.48 29.40 -21.05
N MET A 10 28.47 30.31 -20.09
CA MET A 10 27.98 30.04 -18.74
C MET A 10 26.50 29.63 -18.72
N SER A 11 25.66 30.32 -19.49
CA SER A 11 24.22 30.01 -19.58
C SER A 11 23.98 28.65 -20.22
N ARG A 12 24.76 28.28 -21.24
CA ARG A 12 24.70 26.95 -21.86
C ARG A 12 25.15 25.87 -20.88
N LEU A 13 26.26 26.07 -20.18
CA LEU A 13 26.77 25.15 -19.15
C LEU A 13 25.73 24.94 -18.03
N LEU A 14 25.16 26.03 -17.51
CA LEU A 14 24.12 25.97 -16.49
C LEU A 14 22.86 25.26 -17.01
N GLY A 15 22.43 25.56 -18.24
CA GLY A 15 21.30 24.87 -18.87
C GLY A 15 21.55 23.37 -19.06
N LEU A 16 22.77 22.98 -19.45
CA LEU A 16 23.18 21.58 -19.62
C LEU A 16 23.25 20.86 -18.26
N ALA A 17 23.74 21.53 -17.22
CA ALA A 17 23.76 21.01 -15.85
C ALA A 17 22.32 20.81 -15.30
N CYS A 18 21.45 21.80 -15.44
CA CYS A 18 20.03 21.68 -15.06
C CYS A 18 19.33 20.56 -15.84
N ALA A 19 19.60 20.44 -17.14
CA ALA A 19 19.06 19.35 -17.96
C ALA A 19 19.57 17.99 -17.50
N ALA A 20 20.86 17.86 -17.18
CA ALA A 20 21.42 16.60 -16.69
C ALA A 20 20.79 16.15 -15.36
N VAL A 21 20.54 17.08 -14.42
CA VAL A 21 19.89 16.79 -13.14
C VAL A 21 18.49 16.18 -13.31
N VAL A 22 17.76 16.57 -14.35
CA VAL A 22 16.42 16.03 -14.62
C VAL A 22 16.46 14.79 -15.52
N VAL A 23 17.27 14.85 -16.58
CA VAL A 23 17.31 13.82 -17.63
C VAL A 23 18.00 12.55 -17.15
N VAL A 24 19.06 12.62 -16.34
CA VAL A 24 19.77 11.42 -15.87
C VAL A 24 18.90 10.52 -15.00
N PRO A 25 18.20 11.02 -13.95
CA PRO A 25 17.23 10.23 -13.20
C PRO A 25 16.07 9.74 -14.08
N GLY A 26 15.56 10.60 -14.98
CA GLY A 26 14.49 10.23 -15.93
C GLY A 26 14.87 9.07 -16.86
N VAL A 27 16.09 9.08 -17.39
CA VAL A 27 16.61 8.00 -18.24
C VAL A 27 16.82 6.73 -17.42
N ARG A 28 17.30 6.83 -16.18
CA ARG A 28 17.46 5.67 -15.29
C ARG A 28 16.11 5.03 -14.97
N TYR A 29 15.10 5.84 -14.67
CA TYR A 29 13.71 5.41 -14.43
C TYR A 29 13.12 4.66 -15.63
N ILE A 30 13.30 5.17 -16.85
CA ILE A 30 12.78 4.53 -18.08
C ILE A 30 13.52 3.22 -18.41
N ILE A 31 14.82 3.14 -18.13
CA ILE A 31 15.65 1.97 -18.47
C ILE A 31 15.59 0.89 -17.38
N ASP A 32 15.10 1.19 -16.18
CA ASP A 32 15.02 0.23 -15.06
C ASP A 32 14.36 -1.11 -15.44
N PRO A 33 13.22 -1.15 -16.17
CA PRO A 33 12.61 -2.41 -16.60
C PRO A 33 13.52 -3.27 -17.50
N LEU A 34 14.43 -2.65 -18.27
CA LEU A 34 15.38 -3.36 -19.12
C LEU A 34 16.56 -3.97 -18.35
N ARG A 35 16.73 -3.59 -17.08
CA ARG A 35 17.83 -4.03 -16.21
C ARG A 35 17.39 -5.06 -15.17
N ARG A 36 16.09 -5.15 -14.91
CA ARG A 36 15.52 -6.20 -14.06
C ARG A 36 15.56 -7.51 -14.81
N LYS A 37 16.23 -8.51 -14.24
CA LYS A 37 16.01 -9.91 -14.65
C LYS A 37 14.58 -10.24 -14.24
N SER A 38 13.79 -10.82 -15.14
CA SER A 38 12.48 -11.35 -14.76
C SER A 38 12.72 -12.35 -13.64
N ALA A 39 12.14 -12.11 -12.46
CA ALA A 39 12.11 -13.12 -11.43
C ALA A 39 11.24 -14.28 -11.99
N GLU A 40 11.86 -15.46 -12.01
CA GLU A 40 11.20 -16.77 -12.09
C GLU A 40 10.21 -17.02 -13.23
N ALA A 41 10.75 -17.21 -14.44
CA ALA A 41 10.07 -17.96 -15.51
C ALA A 41 10.85 -19.23 -15.87
N HIS A 42 11.52 -19.85 -14.89
CA HIS A 42 12.41 -20.99 -15.14
C HIS A 42 11.97 -22.33 -14.54
N ASP A 43 10.88 -22.35 -13.77
CA ASP A 43 10.34 -23.59 -13.23
C ASP A 43 9.41 -24.29 -14.23
N PHE A 44 9.57 -25.61 -14.28
CA PHE A 44 8.72 -26.52 -15.04
C PHE A 44 7.34 -26.59 -14.37
N LYS A 45 6.27 -26.26 -15.11
CA LYS A 45 4.89 -26.35 -14.63
C LYS A 45 4.21 -27.60 -15.19
N ARG A 46 3.54 -28.38 -14.35
CA ARG A 46 2.75 -29.55 -14.75
C ARG A 46 1.46 -29.10 -15.44
N LEU A 47 1.23 -29.53 -16.69
CA LEU A 47 0.11 -29.04 -17.50
C LEU A 47 -0.91 -30.12 -17.88
N ALA A 48 -0.44 -31.31 -18.22
CA ALA A 48 -1.31 -32.41 -18.64
C ALA A 48 -0.68 -33.77 -18.40
N LEU A 49 -1.53 -34.78 -18.24
CA LEU A 49 -1.14 -36.17 -18.33
C LEU A 49 -0.78 -36.52 -19.78
N LEU A 50 0.25 -37.35 -19.96
CA LEU A 50 0.69 -37.81 -21.28
C LEU A 50 -0.42 -38.57 -22.04
N GLU A 51 -1.30 -39.25 -21.32
CA GLU A 51 -2.44 -40.01 -21.86
C GLU A 51 -3.53 -39.11 -22.46
N ASP A 52 -3.66 -37.89 -21.94
CA ASP A 52 -4.66 -36.90 -22.37
C ASP A 52 -4.24 -36.10 -23.62
N LEU A 53 -3.09 -36.45 -24.21
CA LEU A 53 -2.52 -35.84 -25.41
C LEU A 53 -2.56 -36.84 -26.59
N PRO A 54 -3.56 -36.73 -27.49
CA PRO A 54 -3.60 -37.54 -28.70
C PRO A 54 -2.45 -37.20 -29.65
N VAL A 55 -2.01 -38.20 -30.43
CA VAL A 55 -0.91 -38.06 -31.40
C VAL A 55 -1.30 -37.06 -32.49
N ASP A 56 -0.43 -36.09 -32.77
CA ASP A 56 -0.60 -35.04 -33.79
C ASP A 56 -1.86 -34.15 -33.63
N VAL A 57 -2.47 -34.11 -32.45
CA VAL A 57 -3.59 -33.20 -32.14
C VAL A 57 -3.12 -32.12 -31.18
N PRO A 58 -3.07 -30.83 -31.59
CA PRO A 58 -2.63 -29.75 -30.71
C PRO A 58 -3.67 -29.46 -29.62
N LYS A 59 -3.22 -29.41 -28.35
CA LYS A 59 -4.06 -29.06 -27.20
C LYS A 59 -3.58 -27.74 -26.59
N ASN A 60 -4.48 -26.77 -26.45
CA ASN A 60 -4.21 -25.51 -25.76
C ASN A 60 -4.49 -25.70 -24.28
N LEU A 61 -3.53 -25.35 -23.43
CA LEU A 61 -3.69 -25.44 -21.98
C LEU A 61 -3.27 -24.13 -21.31
N PRO A 62 -4.04 -23.66 -20.31
CA PRO A 62 -3.60 -22.56 -19.48
C PRO A 62 -2.41 -23.01 -18.63
N VAL A 63 -1.38 -22.17 -18.58
CA VAL A 63 -0.28 -22.31 -17.65
C VAL A 63 -0.63 -21.49 -16.41
N MET A 64 -0.79 -22.18 -15.28
CA MET A 64 -1.00 -21.57 -13.98
C MET A 64 0.35 -21.50 -13.25
N GLY A 65 0.60 -20.42 -12.55
CA GLY A 65 1.78 -20.29 -11.72
C GLY A 65 1.75 -19.01 -10.90
N SER A 66 2.79 -18.85 -10.08
CA SER A 66 3.05 -17.59 -9.42
C SER A 66 3.32 -16.52 -10.46
N LEU A 67 2.52 -15.45 -10.45
CA LEU A 67 2.78 -14.25 -11.23
C LEU A 67 3.27 -13.19 -10.24
N GLN A 68 4.49 -12.73 -10.42
CA GLN A 68 4.97 -11.52 -9.77
C GLN A 68 4.95 -10.40 -10.81
N ASP A 69 4.08 -9.41 -10.62
CA ASP A 69 4.20 -8.16 -11.37
C ASP A 69 5.18 -7.21 -10.65
N ALA A 70 5.31 -5.97 -11.12
CA ALA A 70 6.27 -5.04 -10.57
C ALA A 70 6.06 -4.72 -9.06
N TRP A 71 4.86 -4.94 -8.51
CA TRP A 71 4.52 -4.62 -7.12
C TRP A 71 3.54 -5.61 -6.44
N THR A 72 2.92 -6.52 -7.18
CA THR A 72 1.90 -7.48 -6.73
C THR A 72 2.38 -8.92 -6.94
N HIS A 73 2.06 -9.81 -6.01
CA HIS A 73 2.26 -11.25 -6.15
C HIS A 73 0.92 -11.99 -6.25
N TYR A 74 0.82 -12.97 -7.15
CA TYR A 74 -0.34 -13.85 -7.30
C TYR A 74 0.14 -15.29 -7.27
N ASP A 75 -0.22 -16.10 -6.27
CA ASP A 75 0.29 -17.47 -6.12
C ASP A 75 -0.23 -18.45 -7.19
N GLU A 76 -1.46 -18.23 -7.70
CA GLU A 76 -2.09 -19.06 -8.74
C GLU A 76 -2.76 -18.23 -9.85
N ALA A 77 -1.96 -17.47 -10.60
CA ALA A 77 -2.46 -16.72 -11.75
C ALA A 77 -2.25 -17.49 -13.06
N ARG A 78 -3.14 -17.26 -14.03
CA ARG A 78 -2.95 -17.72 -15.41
C ARG A 78 -1.86 -16.87 -16.07
N ILE A 79 -0.63 -17.38 -16.12
CA ILE A 79 0.54 -16.67 -16.65
C ILE A 79 0.61 -16.67 -18.19
N GLY A 80 -0.15 -17.57 -18.82
CA GLY A 80 -0.33 -17.61 -20.26
C GLY A 80 -0.91 -18.94 -20.72
N ASP A 81 -0.85 -19.18 -22.03
CA ASP A 81 -1.35 -20.41 -22.65
C ASP A 81 -0.26 -21.03 -23.51
N THR A 82 -0.18 -22.35 -23.53
CA THR A 82 0.74 -23.11 -24.38
C THR A 82 0.01 -24.15 -25.23
N TRP A 83 0.56 -24.40 -26.42
CA TRP A 83 0.15 -25.49 -27.28
C TRP A 83 1.04 -26.71 -27.02
N LEU A 84 0.44 -27.84 -26.66
CA LEU A 84 1.13 -29.14 -26.59
C LEU A 84 0.78 -30.00 -27.80
N VAL A 85 1.80 -30.63 -28.39
CA VAL A 85 1.65 -31.59 -29.49
C VAL A 85 2.47 -32.84 -29.18
N ARG A 86 1.79 -33.99 -29.05
CA ARG A 86 2.47 -35.29 -28.92
C ARG A 86 2.87 -35.79 -30.32
N ARG A 87 4.18 -36.06 -30.51
CA ARG A 87 4.75 -36.54 -31.79
C ARG A 87 5.00 -38.05 -31.80
N SER A 88 5.13 -38.64 -30.62
CA SER A 88 5.33 -40.09 -30.46
C SER A 88 4.00 -40.83 -30.43
N GLY A 89 3.95 -42.01 -31.05
CA GLY A 89 2.81 -42.91 -30.95
C GLY A 89 2.59 -43.42 -29.52
N THR A 90 1.43 -44.03 -29.29
CA THR A 90 1.09 -44.66 -28.01
C THR A 90 1.80 -46.00 -27.78
N ASP A 91 2.49 -46.49 -28.79
CA ASP A 91 3.31 -47.72 -28.84
C ASP A 91 4.76 -47.51 -28.33
N VAL A 92 5.16 -46.27 -28.08
CA VAL A 92 6.47 -45.90 -27.52
C VAL A 92 6.39 -45.86 -25.99
N PRO A 93 7.40 -46.38 -25.25
CA PRO A 93 7.48 -46.25 -23.80
C PRO A 93 7.29 -44.79 -23.35
N PRO A 94 6.54 -44.52 -22.25
CA PRO A 94 6.27 -43.15 -21.78
C PRO A 94 7.53 -42.30 -21.55
N GLU A 95 8.63 -42.93 -21.14
CA GLU A 95 9.95 -42.30 -20.93
C GLU A 95 10.62 -41.80 -22.22
N GLU A 96 10.28 -42.38 -23.38
CA GLU A 96 10.76 -41.98 -24.69
C GLU A 96 9.73 -41.15 -25.48
N ALA A 97 8.60 -40.81 -24.85
CA ALA A 97 7.52 -40.08 -25.49
C ALA A 97 7.96 -38.65 -25.84
N LYS A 98 7.96 -38.34 -27.13
CA LYS A 98 8.24 -36.99 -27.64
C LYS A 98 6.98 -36.13 -27.63
N VAL A 99 7.03 -35.04 -26.86
CA VAL A 99 6.04 -33.96 -26.82
C VAL A 99 6.76 -32.67 -27.18
N GLU A 100 6.11 -31.81 -27.95
CA GLU A 100 6.59 -30.46 -28.28
C GLU A 100 5.62 -29.44 -27.69
N ALA A 101 6.15 -28.38 -27.09
CA ALA A 101 5.38 -27.27 -26.55
C ALA A 101 5.68 -25.99 -27.34
N PHE A 102 4.64 -25.20 -27.64
CA PHE A 102 4.78 -23.93 -28.37
C PHE A 102 4.03 -22.80 -27.69
N ASN A 103 4.64 -21.61 -27.67
CA ASN A 103 3.98 -20.41 -27.18
C ASN A 103 2.78 -20.05 -28.10
N THR A 104 1.67 -19.62 -27.51
CA THR A 104 0.46 -19.18 -28.22
C THR A 104 0.60 -17.80 -28.86
N ILE A 105 1.65 -17.05 -28.56
CA ILE A 105 1.88 -15.69 -29.08
C ILE A 105 2.59 -15.74 -30.43
N CYS A 106 2.02 -15.05 -31.43
CA CYS A 106 2.58 -15.00 -32.77
C CYS A 106 3.88 -14.18 -32.83
N PRO A 107 4.95 -14.70 -33.45
CA PRO A 107 6.26 -14.04 -33.55
C PRO A 107 6.29 -12.80 -34.47
N HIS A 108 5.14 -12.39 -35.01
CA HIS A 108 5.00 -11.23 -35.88
C HIS A 108 4.57 -9.96 -35.12
N LEU A 109 3.36 -9.96 -34.55
CA LEU A 109 2.77 -8.80 -33.85
C LEU A 109 2.21 -9.14 -32.47
N GLY A 110 2.46 -10.35 -31.96
CA GLY A 110 2.00 -10.76 -30.64
C GLY A 110 0.53 -11.20 -30.54
N CYS A 111 -0.16 -11.41 -31.67
CA CYS A 111 -1.53 -11.95 -31.67
C CYS A 111 -1.58 -13.41 -31.17
N ASN A 112 -2.67 -13.82 -30.52
CA ASN A 112 -2.87 -15.20 -30.07
C ASN A 112 -3.15 -16.14 -31.27
N ILE A 113 -2.39 -17.22 -31.36
CA ILE A 113 -2.43 -18.25 -32.39
C ILE A 113 -3.44 -19.33 -32.01
N GLN A 114 -4.35 -19.63 -32.93
CA GLN A 114 -5.40 -20.64 -32.78
C GLN A 114 -5.08 -21.91 -33.58
N ALA A 115 -5.70 -23.05 -33.24
CA ALA A 115 -5.68 -24.22 -34.10
C ALA A 115 -6.58 -23.99 -35.34
N GLY A 116 -6.11 -24.37 -36.54
CA GLY A 116 -6.86 -24.25 -37.78
C GLY A 116 -8.08 -25.19 -37.82
N ALA A 117 -9.19 -24.73 -38.39
CA ALA A 117 -10.38 -25.54 -38.58
C ALA A 117 -10.17 -26.60 -39.68
N GLY A 118 -9.63 -27.76 -39.32
CA GLY A 118 -9.51 -28.95 -40.19
C GLY A 118 -8.16 -29.13 -40.91
N ASP A 119 -7.28 -28.12 -40.87
CA ASP A 119 -5.88 -28.23 -41.31
C ASP A 119 -5.01 -28.54 -40.09
N ASN A 120 -4.08 -29.52 -40.16
CA ASN A 120 -3.03 -29.76 -39.15
C ASN A 120 -2.02 -28.59 -39.12
N ALA A 121 -2.50 -27.40 -38.75
CA ALA A 121 -1.78 -26.14 -38.81
C ALA A 121 -2.29 -25.18 -37.74
N PHE A 122 -1.39 -24.37 -37.20
CA PHE A 122 -1.71 -23.23 -36.36
C PHE A 122 -1.97 -21.98 -37.21
N VAL A 123 -2.95 -21.16 -36.83
CA VAL A 123 -3.39 -20.00 -37.60
C VAL A 123 -3.46 -18.76 -36.70
N CYS A 124 -2.81 -17.69 -37.12
CA CYS A 124 -2.92 -16.37 -36.49
C CYS A 124 -4.05 -15.57 -37.15
N PRO A 125 -5.09 -15.13 -36.40
CA PRO A 125 -6.29 -14.51 -36.96
C PRO A 125 -6.06 -13.10 -37.54
N CYS A 126 -4.99 -12.41 -37.14
CA CYS A 126 -4.75 -11.01 -37.51
C CYS A 126 -4.52 -10.80 -39.02
N HIS A 127 -3.62 -11.59 -39.63
CA HIS A 127 -3.35 -11.55 -41.08
C HIS A 127 -3.17 -12.95 -41.67
N ASN A 128 -3.85 -13.93 -41.07
CA ASN A 128 -3.90 -15.31 -41.52
C ASN A 128 -2.53 -15.96 -41.69
N ALA A 129 -1.57 -15.70 -40.78
CA ALA A 129 -0.27 -16.38 -40.78
C ALA A 129 -0.47 -17.85 -40.37
N LYS A 130 0.06 -18.79 -41.16
CA LYS A 130 -0.10 -20.22 -40.91
C LYS A 130 1.21 -20.90 -40.52
N PHE A 131 1.20 -21.75 -39.51
CA PHE A 131 2.33 -22.55 -39.07
C PHE A 131 1.96 -24.04 -39.14
N LYS A 132 2.93 -24.90 -39.42
CA LYS A 132 2.76 -26.34 -39.28
C LYS A 132 2.72 -26.72 -37.79
N LEU A 133 2.33 -27.96 -37.47
CA LEU A 133 2.34 -28.46 -36.09
C LEU A 133 3.74 -28.53 -35.45
N ASP A 134 4.81 -28.49 -36.24
CA ASP A 134 6.21 -28.37 -35.79
C ASP A 134 6.63 -26.90 -35.52
N GLY A 135 5.68 -25.96 -35.59
CA GLY A 135 5.91 -24.52 -35.41
C GLY A 135 6.52 -23.81 -36.62
N ALA A 136 6.91 -24.51 -37.69
CA ALA A 136 7.52 -23.89 -38.87
C ALA A 136 6.49 -23.11 -39.70
N PRO A 137 6.85 -21.93 -40.24
CA PRO A 137 5.93 -21.15 -41.06
C PRO A 137 5.68 -21.85 -42.40
N ILE A 138 4.42 -21.94 -42.81
CA ILE A 138 4.06 -22.51 -44.12
C ILE A 138 4.52 -21.54 -45.23
N ARG A 139 5.34 -22.04 -46.18
CA ARG A 139 5.84 -21.27 -47.33
C ARG A 139 5.52 -22.01 -48.63
N GLU A 140 4.25 -21.96 -49.03
CA GLU A 140 3.74 -22.62 -50.23
C GLU A 140 3.68 -21.67 -51.44
N LYS A 141 3.73 -22.25 -52.64
CA LYS A 141 3.76 -21.48 -53.89
C LYS A 141 2.40 -20.80 -54.13
N GLY A 142 2.36 -19.47 -53.97
CA GLY A 142 1.13 -18.67 -54.09
C GLY A 142 0.57 -18.12 -52.78
N TYR A 143 1.18 -18.47 -51.64
CA TYR A 143 0.79 -17.97 -50.32
C TYR A 143 2.02 -17.37 -49.60
N ALA A 144 2.00 -16.05 -49.39
CA ALA A 144 3.05 -15.32 -48.69
C ALA A 144 2.70 -15.21 -47.20
N ASN A 145 3.32 -16.06 -46.39
CA ASN A 145 3.12 -16.04 -44.95
C ASN A 145 3.80 -14.80 -44.34
N PRO A 146 3.05 -13.91 -43.66
CA PRO A 146 3.60 -12.67 -43.12
C PRO A 146 4.49 -12.88 -41.89
N ALA A 147 4.51 -14.07 -41.27
CA ALA A 147 5.37 -14.35 -40.14
C ALA A 147 6.85 -14.49 -40.56
N PRO A 148 7.79 -13.71 -39.98
CA PRO A 148 9.19 -13.73 -40.39
C PRO A 148 9.93 -15.02 -40.00
N ARG A 149 9.47 -15.70 -38.96
CA ARG A 149 10.03 -16.94 -38.37
C ARG A 149 8.92 -17.87 -37.85
N GLY A 150 9.29 -19.08 -37.44
CA GLY A 150 8.38 -20.05 -36.80
C GLY A 150 7.99 -19.67 -35.38
N MET A 151 7.00 -20.40 -34.83
CA MET A 151 6.54 -20.27 -33.44
C MET A 151 7.67 -20.53 -32.46
N ASP A 152 7.59 -19.90 -31.29
CA ASP A 152 8.55 -20.11 -30.20
C ASP A 152 8.29 -21.46 -29.52
N SER A 153 9.24 -22.38 -29.62
CA SER A 153 9.20 -23.65 -28.89
C SER A 153 9.55 -23.43 -27.43
N LEU A 154 8.77 -24.02 -26.52
CA LEU A 154 9.03 -24.05 -25.09
C LEU A 154 9.70 -25.37 -24.71
N GLU A 155 10.58 -25.32 -23.72
CA GLU A 155 11.24 -26.52 -23.19
C GLU A 155 10.20 -27.36 -22.42
N CYS A 156 10.07 -28.63 -22.77
CA CYS A 156 9.14 -29.54 -22.10
C CYS A 156 9.77 -30.89 -21.81
N ARG A 157 9.35 -31.52 -20.71
CA ARG A 157 9.81 -32.83 -20.26
C ARG A 157 8.64 -33.71 -19.85
N VAL A 158 8.80 -35.01 -20.01
CA VAL A 158 7.86 -36.00 -19.51
C VAL A 158 8.46 -36.62 -18.25
N VAL A 159 7.75 -36.54 -17.13
CA VAL A 159 8.23 -37.00 -15.82
C VAL A 159 7.18 -37.87 -15.16
N GLN A 160 7.62 -38.90 -14.45
CA GLN A 160 6.75 -39.75 -13.65
C GLN A 160 6.59 -39.14 -12.25
N ASP A 161 5.36 -39.07 -11.77
CA ASP A 161 5.07 -38.64 -10.41
C ASP A 161 5.24 -39.80 -9.42
N GLU A 162 6.10 -39.64 -8.42
CA GLU A 162 6.47 -40.72 -7.49
C GLU A 162 5.31 -41.15 -6.59
N ALA A 163 4.35 -40.25 -6.31
CA ALA A 163 3.19 -40.54 -5.46
C ALA A 163 2.04 -41.23 -6.22
N SER A 164 1.73 -40.78 -7.44
CA SER A 164 0.59 -41.31 -8.22
C SER A 164 0.97 -42.35 -9.28
N GLY A 165 2.26 -42.48 -9.63
CA GLY A 165 2.75 -43.35 -10.70
C GLY A 165 2.42 -42.86 -12.12
N GLN A 166 1.75 -41.71 -12.25
CA GLN A 166 1.29 -41.14 -13.53
C GLN A 166 2.39 -40.34 -14.25
N TRP A 167 2.32 -40.30 -15.58
CA TRP A 167 3.26 -39.56 -16.42
C TRP A 167 2.72 -38.17 -16.79
N TRP A 168 3.41 -37.14 -16.32
CA TRP A 168 3.06 -35.73 -16.53
C TRP A 168 3.95 -35.10 -17.59
N VAL A 169 3.35 -34.21 -18.39
CA VAL A 169 4.07 -33.28 -19.24
C VAL A 169 4.25 -31.97 -18.49
N GLU A 170 5.50 -31.64 -18.25
CA GLU A 170 5.90 -30.36 -17.66
C GLU A 170 6.48 -29.44 -18.72
N VAL A 171 6.11 -28.16 -18.68
CA VAL A 171 6.61 -27.14 -19.60
C VAL A 171 7.24 -26.00 -18.81
N LYS A 172 8.41 -25.58 -19.27
CA LYS A 172 9.04 -24.34 -18.83
C LYS A 172 8.49 -23.20 -19.68
N PHE A 173 7.61 -22.40 -19.08
CA PHE A 173 6.85 -21.38 -19.81
C PHE A 173 7.58 -20.03 -19.82
N GLU A 174 7.80 -19.47 -21.02
CA GLU A 174 8.44 -18.17 -21.22
C GLU A 174 7.59 -17.30 -22.17
N ASN A 175 7.26 -16.06 -21.77
CA ASN A 175 6.56 -15.08 -22.60
C ASN A 175 7.56 -14.20 -23.36
N PHE A 176 7.50 -14.20 -24.70
CA PHE A 176 8.36 -13.38 -25.55
C PHE A 176 7.69 -12.04 -25.89
N VAL A 177 8.20 -10.94 -25.33
CA VAL A 177 7.67 -9.58 -25.58
C VAL A 177 8.45 -8.88 -26.70
N ILE A 178 7.73 -8.30 -27.67
CA ILE A 178 8.29 -7.39 -28.68
C ILE A 178 8.21 -5.95 -28.14
N GLY A 179 9.37 -5.36 -27.86
CA GLY A 179 9.47 -4.04 -27.25
C GLY A 179 9.09 -2.88 -28.18
N SER A 180 8.58 -1.78 -27.60
CA SER A 180 8.58 -0.47 -28.24
C SER A 180 8.93 0.63 -27.24
N SER A 181 9.64 1.65 -27.72
CA SER A 181 10.18 2.75 -26.93
C SER A 181 9.61 4.07 -27.44
N THR A 182 9.18 4.96 -26.54
CA THR A 182 9.04 6.39 -26.86
C THR A 182 8.98 7.23 -25.57
N LYS A 183 9.61 8.42 -25.62
CA LYS A 183 9.91 9.29 -24.47
C LYS A 183 8.77 10.26 -24.18
N VAL A 184 8.52 10.56 -22.90
CA VAL A 184 7.58 11.60 -22.47
C VAL A 184 8.07 12.34 -21.21
N VAL A 185 7.50 13.52 -20.93
CA VAL A 185 7.87 14.42 -19.82
C VAL A 185 7.19 14.00 -18.52
N THR A 186 7.97 13.94 -17.44
CA THR A 186 7.69 13.53 -16.04
C THR A 186 6.28 13.11 -15.61
N GLY A 187 5.21 13.90 -15.79
CA GLY A 187 3.84 13.45 -15.47
C GLY A 187 3.36 12.26 -16.32
N LEU A 188 3.76 12.25 -17.59
CA LEU A 188 3.56 11.11 -18.50
C LEU A 188 4.57 9.98 -18.25
N LEU A 189 5.71 10.27 -17.60
CA LEU A 189 6.61 9.20 -17.10
C LEU A 189 5.97 8.48 -15.93
N LEU A 190 5.37 9.21 -14.98
CA LEU A 190 4.62 8.61 -13.88
C LEU A 190 3.43 7.80 -14.40
N MET A 191 2.73 8.28 -15.43
CA MET A 191 1.64 7.54 -16.10
C MET A 191 2.10 6.19 -16.69
N PHE A 192 3.38 6.04 -17.04
CA PHE A 192 3.91 4.78 -17.56
C PHE A 192 3.91 3.65 -16.52
N THR A 193 4.01 3.99 -15.23
CA THR A 193 4.05 3.00 -14.13
C THR A 193 2.90 3.12 -13.15
N TYR A 194 2.12 4.20 -13.20
CA TYR A 194 0.96 4.41 -12.33
C TYR A 194 -0.26 3.62 -12.81
N SER A 195 -0.94 2.94 -11.89
CA SER A 195 -2.17 2.20 -12.18
C SER A 195 -3.36 2.78 -11.40
N PRO A 196 -4.34 3.43 -12.07
CA PRO A 196 -5.44 4.15 -11.44
C PRO A 196 -6.56 3.20 -10.95
N SER A 197 -6.27 2.39 -9.92
CA SER A 197 -7.27 1.52 -9.30
C SER A 197 -7.20 1.56 -7.78
N ALA A 198 -8.31 1.25 -7.09
CA ALA A 198 -8.34 1.27 -5.63
C ALA A 198 -7.35 0.27 -4.99
N THR A 199 -7.08 -0.85 -5.66
CA THR A 199 -6.17 -1.89 -5.17
C THR A 199 -4.71 -1.60 -5.54
N SER A 200 -4.47 -1.04 -6.74
CA SER A 200 -3.11 -0.88 -7.29
C SER A 200 -2.54 0.54 -7.22
N ALA A 201 -3.34 1.58 -6.95
CA ALA A 201 -2.87 2.96 -7.02
C ALA A 201 -1.76 3.24 -6.01
N TRP A 202 -1.99 2.93 -4.73
CA TRP A 202 -0.99 3.10 -3.68
C TRP A 202 0.25 2.25 -3.97
N ALA A 203 0.05 0.99 -4.36
CA ALA A 203 1.10 0.04 -4.72
C ALA A 203 2.00 0.56 -5.85
N SER A 204 1.39 1.06 -6.94
CA SER A 204 2.11 1.63 -8.07
C SER A 204 2.87 2.91 -7.71
N VAL A 205 2.38 3.69 -6.73
CA VAL A 205 3.08 4.88 -6.23
C VAL A 205 4.26 4.51 -5.33
N HIS A 206 4.09 3.53 -4.43
CA HIS A 206 5.19 2.96 -3.64
C HIS A 206 6.30 2.41 -4.55
N TYR A 207 5.90 1.68 -5.59
CA TYR A 207 6.81 1.19 -6.63
C TYR A 207 7.58 2.33 -7.33
N ILE A 208 6.89 3.42 -7.70
CA ILE A 208 7.55 4.61 -8.27
C ILE A 208 8.62 5.15 -7.31
N GLU A 209 8.40 5.12 -6.00
CA GLU A 209 9.39 5.61 -5.04
C GLU A 209 10.58 4.67 -4.87
N SER A 210 10.34 3.35 -4.93
CA SER A 210 11.37 2.33 -4.75
C SER A 210 12.32 2.18 -5.96
N ILE A 211 11.88 2.57 -7.17
CA ILE A 211 12.74 2.47 -8.35
C ILE A 211 13.79 3.58 -8.42
N PRO A 212 15.01 3.31 -8.94
CA PRO A 212 16.09 4.28 -8.94
C PRO A 212 15.75 5.57 -9.69
N GLY A 213 15.66 6.68 -8.95
CA GLY A 213 15.32 8.01 -9.48
C GLY A 213 13.81 8.30 -9.58
N GLY A 214 12.95 7.32 -9.27
CA GLY A 214 11.50 7.52 -9.32
C GLY A 214 10.97 8.41 -8.20
N SER A 215 11.46 8.26 -6.96
CA SER A 215 11.18 9.20 -5.85
C SER A 215 11.54 10.65 -6.21
N PHE A 216 12.67 10.87 -6.90
CA PHE A 216 13.05 12.19 -7.40
C PHE A 216 12.08 12.73 -8.46
N ILE A 217 11.65 11.90 -9.42
CA ILE A 217 10.70 12.32 -10.48
C ILE A 217 9.32 12.63 -9.88
N ARG A 218 8.86 11.82 -8.92
CA ARG A 218 7.61 12.05 -8.18
C ARG A 218 7.70 13.33 -7.37
N GLY A 219 8.80 13.52 -6.63
CA GLY A 219 9.09 14.76 -5.93
C GLY A 219 9.13 15.96 -6.87
N LEU A 220 9.75 15.84 -8.04
CA LEU A 220 9.80 16.91 -9.05
C LEU A 220 8.39 17.29 -9.53
N HIS A 221 7.52 16.31 -9.80
CA HIS A 221 6.12 16.56 -10.15
C HIS A 221 5.38 17.28 -9.01
N TYR A 222 5.50 16.77 -7.78
CA TYR A 222 4.88 17.35 -6.58
C TYR A 222 5.35 18.79 -6.32
N PHE A 223 6.66 19.03 -6.16
CA PHE A 223 7.15 20.38 -5.86
C PHE A 223 6.96 21.36 -7.02
N THR A 224 6.89 20.89 -8.27
CA THR A 224 6.54 21.74 -9.42
C THR A 224 5.08 22.19 -9.36
N SER A 225 4.15 21.34 -8.93
CA SER A 225 2.75 21.75 -8.76
C SER A 225 2.61 22.81 -7.65
N GLN A 226 3.34 22.64 -6.54
CA GLN A 226 3.40 23.65 -5.47
C GLN A 226 3.98 24.99 -5.96
N ALA A 227 5.09 24.94 -6.71
CA ALA A 227 5.71 26.13 -7.27
C ALA A 227 4.80 26.83 -8.31
N LEU A 228 4.04 26.07 -9.10
CA LEU A 228 3.07 26.61 -10.06
C LEU A 228 2.04 27.48 -9.34
N LEU A 229 1.45 27.02 -8.25
CA LEU A 229 0.45 27.77 -7.48
C LEU A 229 1.03 29.06 -6.89
N ILE A 230 2.23 29.00 -6.32
CA ILE A 230 2.92 30.17 -5.76
C ILE A 230 3.21 31.22 -6.85
N VAL A 231 3.82 30.79 -7.96
CA VAL A 231 4.17 31.67 -9.07
C VAL A 231 2.92 32.27 -9.71
N PHE A 232 1.86 31.48 -9.84
CA PHE A 232 0.58 31.92 -10.41
C PHE A 232 -0.13 32.95 -9.52
N ALA A 233 -0.10 32.76 -8.19
CA ALA A 233 -0.61 33.75 -7.23
C ALA A 233 0.20 35.07 -7.30
N ILE A 234 1.53 34.99 -7.30
CA ILE A 234 2.40 36.17 -7.44
C ILE A 234 2.14 36.87 -8.78
N HIS A 235 1.96 36.11 -9.86
CA HIS A 235 1.64 36.66 -11.19
C HIS A 235 0.31 37.43 -11.18
N THR A 236 -0.73 36.86 -10.58
CA THR A 236 -2.06 37.48 -10.45
C THR A 236 -2.01 38.75 -9.61
N ILE A 237 -1.35 38.72 -8.45
CA ILE A 237 -1.18 39.90 -7.59
C ILE A 237 -0.39 40.99 -8.32
N ARG A 238 0.72 40.63 -8.99
CA ARG A 238 1.53 41.59 -9.73
C ARG A 238 0.73 42.27 -10.85
N THR A 239 -0.03 41.50 -11.63
CA THR A 239 -0.82 42.04 -12.74
C THR A 239 -1.94 42.97 -12.24
N LEU A 240 -2.56 42.64 -11.11
CA LEU A 240 -3.52 43.49 -10.41
C LEU A 240 -2.90 44.82 -9.92
N VAL A 241 -1.78 44.74 -9.19
CA VAL A 241 -1.10 45.91 -8.60
C VAL A 241 -0.58 46.87 -9.68
N VAL A 242 0.05 46.32 -10.73
CA VAL A 242 0.60 47.11 -11.83
C VAL A 242 -0.50 47.71 -12.73
N GLY A 243 -1.71 47.14 -12.73
CA GLY A 243 -2.80 47.55 -13.62
C GLY A 243 -2.62 47.01 -15.04
N ALA A 244 -2.06 45.80 -15.18
CA ALA A 244 -1.72 45.21 -16.48
C ALA A 244 -2.96 44.84 -17.34
N PHE A 245 -4.14 44.80 -16.72
CA PHE A 245 -5.43 44.50 -17.33
C PHE A 245 -6.06 45.68 -18.10
N ARG A 246 -5.48 46.89 -18.00
CA ARG A 246 -6.00 48.08 -18.69
C ARG A 246 -6.02 47.89 -20.20
N ALA A 247 -6.99 48.55 -20.86
CA ALA A 247 -7.19 48.55 -22.30
C ALA A 247 -5.86 48.63 -23.08
N PRO A 248 -5.64 47.80 -24.11
CA PRO A 248 -6.55 46.80 -24.71
C PRO A 248 -6.35 45.36 -24.18
N ARG A 249 -6.04 45.18 -22.88
CA ARG A 249 -5.60 43.88 -22.30
C ARG A 249 -6.66 43.20 -21.42
N GLU A 250 -7.93 43.59 -21.54
CA GLU A 250 -9.03 43.05 -20.75
C GLU A 250 -9.20 41.54 -20.99
N LEU A 251 -9.00 41.06 -22.23
CA LEU A 251 -9.09 39.64 -22.56
C LEU A 251 -7.92 38.83 -21.95
N ILE A 252 -6.72 39.43 -21.83
CA ILE A 252 -5.59 38.80 -21.13
C ILE A 252 -5.95 38.62 -19.65
N TRP A 253 -6.59 39.61 -19.05
CA TRP A 253 -7.07 39.53 -17.67
C TRP A 253 -8.16 38.47 -17.49
N ALA A 254 -9.18 38.47 -18.34
CA ALA A 254 -10.27 37.49 -18.26
C ALA A 254 -9.76 36.05 -18.42
N THR A 255 -8.85 35.80 -19.37
CA THR A 255 -8.24 34.47 -19.54
C THR A 255 -7.33 34.09 -18.37
N GLY A 256 -6.63 35.05 -17.76
CA GLY A 256 -5.85 34.81 -16.53
C GLY A 256 -6.73 34.50 -15.32
N LEU A 257 -7.88 35.15 -15.18
CA LEU A 257 -8.86 34.85 -14.14
C LEU A 257 -9.55 33.49 -14.36
N LEU A 258 -9.87 33.14 -15.60
CA LEU A 258 -10.41 31.82 -15.97
C LEU A 258 -9.42 30.70 -15.62
N MET A 259 -8.12 30.97 -15.65
CA MET A 259 -7.10 29.99 -15.25
C MET A 259 -7.10 29.65 -13.77
N ILE A 260 -7.56 30.54 -12.90
CA ILE A 260 -7.57 30.31 -11.45
C ILE A 260 -8.36 29.04 -11.10
N PRO A 261 -9.66 28.92 -11.43
CA PRO A 261 -10.40 27.70 -11.13
C PRO A 261 -9.83 26.48 -11.86
N ILE A 262 -9.33 26.60 -13.10
CA ILE A 262 -8.75 25.46 -13.85
C ILE A 262 -7.53 24.89 -13.13
N VAL A 263 -6.58 25.74 -12.73
CA VAL A 263 -5.35 25.30 -12.06
C VAL A 263 -5.64 24.76 -10.66
N LEU A 264 -6.58 25.36 -9.93
CA LEU A 264 -7.00 24.86 -8.62
C LEU A 264 -7.69 23.48 -8.73
N THR A 265 -8.61 23.31 -9.68
CA THR A 265 -9.24 22.00 -9.95
C THR A 265 -8.19 20.98 -10.40
N TRP A 266 -7.20 21.38 -11.20
CA TRP A 266 -6.14 20.48 -11.63
C TRP A 266 -5.26 19.99 -10.47
N ALA A 267 -4.95 20.86 -9.51
CA ALA A 267 -4.27 20.47 -8.27
C ALA A 267 -5.14 19.52 -7.43
N ILE A 268 -6.43 19.83 -7.27
CA ILE A 268 -7.41 18.98 -6.56
C ILE A 268 -7.47 17.58 -7.15
N THR A 269 -7.57 17.43 -8.47
CA THR A 269 -7.72 16.09 -9.07
C THR A 269 -6.45 15.24 -8.99
N GLY A 270 -5.29 15.82 -8.68
CA GLY A 270 -4.02 15.10 -8.54
C GLY A 270 -3.78 14.54 -7.14
N ASN A 271 -4.21 15.25 -6.10
CA ASN A 271 -3.96 14.88 -4.70
C ASN A 271 -4.53 13.50 -4.30
N PRO A 272 -5.68 13.04 -4.83
CA PRO A 272 -6.24 11.74 -4.45
C PRO A 272 -5.61 10.54 -5.16
N LEU A 273 -4.85 10.76 -6.24
CA LEU A 273 -4.30 9.69 -7.09
C LEU A 273 -3.38 8.69 -6.37
N PRO A 274 -2.62 9.06 -5.31
CA PRO A 274 -1.88 8.09 -4.51
C PRO A 274 -2.73 7.09 -3.72
N ALA A 275 -4.04 7.31 -3.61
CA ALA A 275 -4.97 6.46 -2.87
C ALA A 275 -4.55 6.15 -1.42
N SER A 276 -3.99 7.16 -0.75
CA SER A 276 -3.72 7.10 0.69
C SER A 276 -4.96 7.46 1.52
N GLU A 277 -4.91 7.13 2.80
CA GLU A 277 -5.88 7.53 3.84
C GLU A 277 -6.25 9.03 3.74
N LYS A 278 -5.23 9.90 3.76
CA LYS A 278 -5.40 11.35 3.60
C LYS A 278 -6.03 11.71 2.24
N SER A 279 -5.57 11.08 1.16
CA SER A 279 -6.07 11.31 -0.20
C SER A 279 -7.57 11.03 -0.33
N TYR A 280 -8.04 9.92 0.24
CA TYR A 280 -9.46 9.51 0.19
C TYR A 280 -10.32 10.40 1.08
N ALA A 281 -9.87 10.67 2.30
CA ALA A 281 -10.59 11.56 3.21
C ALA A 281 -10.71 12.98 2.64
N GLN A 282 -9.67 13.47 1.96
CA GLN A 282 -9.69 14.78 1.29
C GLN A 282 -10.73 14.84 0.17
N ILE A 283 -10.74 13.87 -0.76
CA ILE A 283 -11.70 13.90 -1.87
C ILE A 283 -13.14 13.70 -1.38
N GLU A 284 -13.35 12.98 -0.28
CA GLU A 284 -14.68 12.87 0.32
C GLU A 284 -15.20 14.22 0.78
N VAL A 285 -14.37 15.01 1.49
CA VAL A 285 -14.70 16.38 1.91
C VAL A 285 -14.94 17.29 0.70
N GLU A 286 -14.05 17.27 -0.29
CA GLU A 286 -14.18 18.09 -1.50
C GLU A 286 -15.44 17.73 -2.32
N SER A 287 -15.79 16.45 -2.38
CA SER A 287 -17.00 15.98 -3.07
C SER A 287 -18.28 16.44 -2.36
N LYS A 288 -18.28 16.47 -1.02
CA LYS A 288 -19.41 17.00 -0.22
C LYS A 288 -19.60 18.50 -0.47
N ILE A 289 -18.52 19.25 -0.66
CA ILE A 289 -18.59 20.67 -1.05
C ILE A 289 -19.25 20.82 -2.43
N ILE A 290 -18.87 19.99 -3.42
CA ILE A 290 -19.52 19.99 -4.74
C ILE A 290 -21.01 19.63 -4.60
N GLY A 291 -21.32 18.62 -3.79
CA GLY A 291 -22.68 18.17 -3.48
C GLY A 291 -23.56 19.24 -2.84
N SER A 292 -22.97 20.16 -2.07
CA SER A 292 -23.70 21.25 -1.38
C SER A 292 -24.26 22.33 -2.33
N SER A 293 -23.81 22.36 -3.59
CA SER A 293 -24.28 23.35 -4.56
C SER A 293 -25.76 23.12 -4.93
N PRO A 294 -26.63 24.15 -4.83
CA PRO A 294 -28.03 24.01 -5.20
C PRO A 294 -28.22 23.56 -6.66
N VAL A 295 -29.29 22.80 -6.91
CA VAL A 295 -29.74 22.34 -8.25
C VAL A 295 -28.88 21.26 -8.90
N VAL A 296 -27.57 21.48 -9.06
CA VAL A 296 -26.69 20.57 -9.83
C VAL A 296 -25.64 19.84 -9.00
N GLY A 297 -25.42 20.25 -7.73
CA GLY A 297 -24.39 19.70 -6.86
C GLY A 297 -24.45 18.19 -6.70
N PRO A 298 -25.59 17.59 -6.28
CA PRO A 298 -25.70 16.15 -6.08
C PRO A 298 -25.43 15.33 -7.35
N VAL A 299 -25.86 15.83 -8.51
CA VAL A 299 -25.62 15.17 -9.81
C VAL A 299 -24.13 15.21 -10.16
N LEU A 300 -23.48 16.37 -10.01
CA LEU A 300 -22.05 16.53 -10.27
C LEU A 300 -21.21 15.68 -9.32
N GLN A 301 -21.56 15.64 -8.03
CA GLN A 301 -20.90 14.80 -7.04
C GLN A 301 -20.99 13.32 -7.44
N ARG A 302 -22.18 12.84 -7.80
CA ARG A 302 -22.37 11.44 -8.19
C ARG A 302 -21.63 11.07 -9.47
N ILE A 303 -21.55 11.98 -10.44
CA ILE A 303 -20.74 11.79 -11.66
C ILE A 303 -19.25 11.69 -11.31
N LEU A 304 -18.75 12.58 -10.45
CA LEU A 304 -17.34 12.61 -10.06
C LEU A 304 -16.96 11.35 -9.28
N ILE A 305 -17.74 11.00 -8.25
CA ILE A 305 -17.48 9.84 -7.39
C ILE A 305 -17.75 8.52 -8.12
N GLY A 306 -18.78 8.46 -8.97
CA GLY A 306 -19.15 7.24 -9.69
C GLY A 306 -19.80 6.17 -8.80
N GLY A 307 -20.21 6.53 -7.58
CA GLY A 307 -20.82 5.62 -6.61
C GLY A 307 -21.28 6.36 -5.35
N ASP A 308 -21.63 5.60 -4.32
CA ASP A 308 -22.07 6.17 -3.03
C ASP A 308 -20.90 6.53 -2.10
N ARG A 309 -19.70 5.99 -2.39
CA ARG A 309 -18.44 6.28 -1.70
C ARG A 309 -17.28 6.35 -2.69
N VAL A 310 -16.18 6.95 -2.25
CA VAL A 310 -14.91 6.99 -3.00
C VAL A 310 -14.47 5.55 -3.29
N GLY A 311 -14.11 5.26 -4.53
CA GLY A 311 -13.69 3.93 -4.94
C GLY A 311 -13.00 3.92 -6.29
N ASN A 312 -12.94 2.75 -6.92
CA ASN A 312 -12.18 2.52 -8.14
C ASN A 312 -12.57 3.47 -9.30
N LEU A 313 -13.87 3.68 -9.48
CA LEU A 313 -14.37 4.55 -10.54
C LEU A 313 -14.03 6.03 -10.28
N THR A 314 -14.01 6.46 -9.02
CA THR A 314 -13.55 7.80 -8.63
C THR A 314 -12.11 8.03 -9.08
N LEU A 315 -11.20 7.11 -8.78
CA LEU A 315 -9.80 7.22 -9.18
C LEU A 315 -9.63 7.24 -10.70
N THR A 316 -10.41 6.43 -11.43
CA THR A 316 -10.40 6.42 -12.90
C THR A 316 -10.83 7.78 -13.47
N HIS A 317 -11.91 8.37 -12.95
CA HIS A 317 -12.37 9.71 -13.36
C HIS A 317 -11.35 10.80 -13.05
N LEU A 318 -10.79 10.80 -11.84
CA LEU A 318 -9.79 11.78 -11.41
C LEU A 318 -8.51 11.67 -12.24
N ASN A 319 -8.07 10.46 -12.57
CA ASN A 319 -6.92 10.24 -13.44
C ASN A 319 -7.16 10.81 -14.86
N PHE A 320 -8.33 10.55 -15.45
CA PHE A 320 -8.71 11.13 -16.73
C PHE A 320 -8.74 12.67 -16.68
N LEU A 321 -9.36 13.24 -15.64
CA LEU A 321 -9.43 14.69 -15.46
C LEU A 321 -8.05 15.31 -15.31
N HIS A 322 -7.19 14.72 -14.48
CA HIS A 322 -5.88 15.26 -14.12
C HIS A 322 -4.85 15.12 -15.26
N VAL A 323 -4.86 14.01 -16.00
CA VAL A 323 -3.82 13.71 -17.00
C VAL A 323 -4.23 14.12 -18.42
N ALA A 324 -5.52 14.10 -18.73
CA ALA A 324 -6.01 14.39 -20.08
C ALA A 324 -6.79 15.71 -20.16
N LEU A 325 -7.93 15.82 -19.47
CA LEU A 325 -8.89 16.90 -19.74
C LEU A 325 -8.41 18.27 -19.25
N LEU A 326 -8.00 18.38 -17.98
CA LEU A 326 -7.60 19.66 -17.38
C LEU A 326 -6.31 20.23 -18.00
N PRO A 327 -5.25 19.44 -18.26
CA PRO A 327 -4.08 19.94 -18.97
C PRO A 327 -4.41 20.44 -20.37
N LEU A 328 -5.33 19.79 -21.08
CA LEU A 328 -5.78 20.22 -22.41
C LEU A 328 -6.51 21.56 -22.35
N ILE A 329 -7.48 21.70 -21.45
CA ILE A 329 -8.23 22.95 -21.25
C ILE A 329 -7.28 24.07 -20.84
N ALA A 330 -6.37 23.81 -19.89
CA ALA A 330 -5.32 24.74 -19.48
C ALA A 330 -4.39 25.10 -20.65
N GLY A 331 -4.00 24.14 -21.48
CA GLY A 331 -3.17 24.39 -22.66
C GLY A 331 -3.84 25.34 -23.65
N VAL A 332 -5.13 25.14 -23.93
CA VAL A 332 -5.91 26.00 -24.84
C VAL A 332 -6.06 27.42 -24.28
N VAL A 333 -6.48 27.57 -23.02
CA VAL A 333 -6.66 28.90 -22.43
C VAL A 333 -5.30 29.61 -22.28
N LEU A 334 -4.21 28.88 -22.00
CA LEU A 334 -2.85 29.45 -21.94
C LEU A 334 -2.38 29.91 -23.32
N ALA A 335 -2.65 29.14 -24.37
CA ALA A 335 -2.32 29.52 -25.74
C ALA A 335 -3.05 30.81 -26.14
N ILE A 336 -4.34 30.92 -25.81
CA ILE A 336 -5.11 32.17 -25.99
C ILE A 336 -4.47 33.30 -25.19
N HIS A 337 -4.23 33.11 -23.89
CA HIS A 337 -3.62 34.11 -23.01
C HIS A 337 -2.28 34.64 -23.56
N ILE A 338 -1.37 33.74 -23.96
CA ILE A 338 -0.07 34.09 -24.54
C ILE A 338 -0.23 34.79 -25.90
N SER A 339 -1.13 34.32 -26.77
CA SER A 339 -1.38 34.96 -28.08
C SER A 339 -1.78 36.44 -27.92
N GLN A 340 -2.63 36.74 -26.93
CA GLN A 340 -3.08 38.09 -26.65
C GLN A 340 -1.93 38.98 -26.12
N ILE A 341 -0.99 38.42 -25.35
CA ILE A 341 0.24 39.12 -24.94
C ILE A 341 1.11 39.46 -26.15
N TYR A 342 1.23 38.57 -27.13
CA TYR A 342 1.97 38.85 -28.37
C TYR A 342 1.32 39.96 -29.20
N VAL A 343 -0.01 40.01 -29.25
CA VAL A 343 -0.76 41.04 -30.00
C VAL A 343 -0.71 42.41 -29.32
N HIS A 344 -0.98 42.47 -28.01
CA HIS A 344 -1.17 43.74 -27.29
C HIS A 344 0.08 44.25 -26.56
N GLY A 345 1.13 43.42 -26.46
CA GLY A 345 2.39 43.77 -25.81
C GLY A 345 2.28 43.99 -24.30
N LEU A 346 3.43 44.29 -23.68
CA LEU A 346 3.52 44.56 -22.24
C LEU A 346 3.01 45.98 -21.90
N PRO A 347 2.40 46.18 -20.71
CA PRO A 347 1.91 47.50 -20.28
C PRO A 347 3.06 48.53 -20.22
N GLN A 348 2.83 49.72 -20.79
CA GLN A 348 3.83 50.81 -20.88
C GLN A 348 3.52 51.97 -19.91
N ASP A 349 2.27 52.06 -19.46
CA ASP A 349 1.62 53.14 -18.72
C ASP A 349 1.24 52.74 -17.28
N GLY A 350 1.88 51.69 -16.76
CA GLY A 350 1.68 51.19 -15.40
C GLY A 350 2.29 52.08 -14.30
N VAL A 351 2.16 51.64 -13.04
CA VAL A 351 2.76 52.32 -11.87
C VAL A 351 4.28 52.54 -12.02
N TRP A 352 4.94 51.63 -12.74
CA TRP A 352 6.35 51.69 -13.09
C TRP A 352 6.48 51.92 -14.61
N PRO A 353 6.41 53.18 -15.07
CA PRO A 353 6.54 53.49 -16.50
C PRO A 353 7.91 53.03 -16.99
N ILE A 354 7.94 52.30 -18.10
CA ILE A 354 9.18 51.77 -18.67
C ILE A 354 9.96 52.93 -19.31
N SER A 355 10.81 53.60 -18.53
CA SER A 355 11.70 54.65 -19.03
C SER A 355 12.99 54.04 -19.60
N GLY A 356 13.09 53.92 -20.94
CA GLY A 356 14.32 53.47 -21.61
C GLY A 356 14.08 52.89 -23.02
N ARG A 357 15.15 52.72 -23.81
CA ARG A 357 15.06 52.02 -25.12
C ARG A 357 14.70 50.54 -24.91
N SER A 358 13.65 50.07 -25.57
CA SER A 358 13.26 48.65 -25.60
C SER A 358 14.41 47.80 -26.14
N ARG A 359 14.77 46.75 -25.41
CA ARG A 359 15.78 45.76 -25.86
C ARG A 359 15.07 44.58 -26.53
N PRO A 360 15.68 43.93 -27.54
CA PRO A 360 15.12 42.72 -28.12
C PRO A 360 15.00 41.61 -27.06
N TYR A 361 13.94 40.80 -27.17
CA TYR A 361 13.65 39.72 -26.23
C TYR A 361 14.83 38.75 -26.11
N PHE A 362 15.34 38.27 -27.23
CA PHE A 362 16.58 37.50 -27.28
C PHE A 362 17.79 38.42 -27.50
N PRO A 363 18.90 38.27 -26.75
CA PRO A 363 19.11 37.30 -25.67
C PRO A 363 18.76 37.84 -24.27
N TYR A 364 18.45 39.13 -24.12
CA TYR A 364 18.41 39.81 -22.82
C TYR A 364 17.32 39.24 -21.89
N GLN A 365 16.08 39.19 -22.35
CA GLN A 365 14.96 38.66 -21.58
C GLN A 365 15.07 37.15 -21.42
N THR A 366 15.50 36.45 -22.49
CA THR A 366 15.70 35.00 -22.48
C THR A 366 16.69 34.57 -21.40
N ILE A 367 17.86 35.20 -21.31
CA ILE A 367 18.87 34.87 -20.29
C ILE A 367 18.31 35.14 -18.89
N ARG A 368 17.63 36.27 -18.65
CA ARG A 368 17.01 36.55 -17.35
C ARG A 368 15.99 35.49 -16.97
N ASN A 369 15.12 35.10 -17.90
CA ASN A 369 14.12 34.05 -17.67
C ASN A 369 14.78 32.71 -17.38
N LEU A 370 15.81 32.33 -18.15
CA LEU A 370 16.57 31.11 -17.93
C LEU A 370 17.28 31.11 -16.57
N THR A 371 17.86 32.23 -16.14
CA THR A 371 18.49 32.33 -14.82
C THR A 371 17.48 32.11 -13.70
N VAL A 372 16.33 32.79 -13.74
CA VAL A 372 15.28 32.61 -12.72
C VAL A 372 14.73 31.19 -12.76
N PHE A 373 14.48 30.65 -13.96
CA PHE A 373 14.02 29.27 -14.15
C PHE A 373 15.02 28.26 -13.58
N SER A 374 16.33 28.41 -13.85
CA SER A 374 17.37 27.53 -13.30
C SER A 374 17.44 27.59 -11.78
N VAL A 375 17.25 28.77 -11.17
CA VAL A 375 17.21 28.91 -9.70
C VAL A 375 15.98 28.20 -9.13
N VAL A 376 14.79 28.44 -9.69
CA VAL A 376 13.55 27.80 -9.25
C VAL A 376 13.64 26.29 -9.42
N LEU A 377 14.08 25.81 -10.60
CA LEU A 377 14.27 24.39 -10.86
C LEU A 377 15.33 23.78 -9.93
N GLY A 378 16.39 24.52 -9.59
CA GLY A 378 17.40 24.09 -8.62
C GLY A 378 16.83 23.90 -7.22
N VAL A 379 15.97 24.83 -6.75
CA VAL A 379 15.27 24.69 -5.47
C VAL A 379 14.32 23.50 -5.50
N ILE A 380 13.51 23.35 -6.56
CA ILE A 380 12.59 22.22 -6.72
C ILE A 380 13.39 20.91 -6.70
N ALA A 381 14.45 20.79 -7.52
CA ALA A 381 15.28 19.59 -7.56
C ALA A 381 15.95 19.28 -6.22
N PHE A 382 16.39 20.30 -5.48
CA PHE A 382 16.93 20.13 -4.12
C PHE A 382 15.86 19.59 -3.17
N LEU A 383 14.64 20.12 -3.19
CA LEU A 383 13.54 19.62 -2.37
C LEU A 383 13.15 18.19 -2.76
N SER A 384 13.06 17.90 -4.06
CA SER A 384 12.77 16.57 -4.61
C SER A 384 13.80 15.53 -4.18
N TRP A 385 15.09 15.90 -4.18
CA TRP A 385 16.17 14.98 -3.84
C TRP A 385 16.23 14.64 -2.34
N ASN A 386 15.97 15.62 -1.47
CA ASN A 386 16.11 15.43 -0.03
C ASN A 386 14.84 14.92 0.64
N ASN A 387 13.65 15.28 0.12
CA ASN A 387 12.38 14.99 0.79
C ASN A 387 11.46 14.03 0.03
N GLY A 388 11.68 13.83 -1.28
CA GLY A 388 10.71 13.12 -2.12
C GLY A 388 9.32 13.78 -2.10
N ALA A 389 8.29 13.04 -2.52
CA ALA A 389 6.89 13.44 -2.28
C ALA A 389 6.32 12.66 -1.09
N PRO A 390 5.39 13.22 -0.31
CA PRO A 390 4.79 12.50 0.81
C PRO A 390 3.89 11.34 0.32
N LEU A 391 3.95 10.19 1.01
CA LEU A 391 3.05 9.05 0.81
C LEU A 391 2.54 8.58 2.18
N ASP A 392 1.26 8.82 2.45
CA ASP A 392 0.61 8.35 3.68
C ASP A 392 0.20 6.87 3.55
N ALA A 393 -0.30 6.28 4.63
CA ALA A 393 -0.78 4.89 4.64
C ALA A 393 -1.84 4.66 3.55
N PRO A 394 -1.94 3.44 2.98
CA PRO A 394 -2.99 3.10 2.01
C PRO A 394 -4.38 3.36 2.61
N ALA A 395 -5.32 3.82 1.80
CA ALA A 395 -6.67 4.09 2.28
C ALA A 395 -7.34 2.81 2.82
N GLY A 396 -8.00 2.92 3.97
CA GLY A 396 -8.61 1.76 4.66
C GLY A 396 -7.75 1.22 5.81
N ALA A 397 -6.66 1.90 6.14
CA ALA A 397 -5.71 1.53 7.20
C ALA A 397 -6.26 1.68 8.64
N GLY A 398 -7.44 2.28 8.82
CA GLY A 398 -8.03 2.62 10.12
C GLY A 398 -8.55 4.05 10.14
N GLU A 399 -8.81 4.63 11.31
CA GLU A 399 -9.16 6.06 11.40
C GLU A 399 -7.89 6.93 11.37
N GLY A 400 -7.65 7.61 10.24
CA GLY A 400 -6.62 8.66 10.15
C GLY A 400 -7.00 9.96 10.89
N PRO A 401 -6.05 10.90 11.05
CA PRO A 401 -6.35 12.21 11.62
C PRO A 401 -7.41 12.92 10.79
N SER A 402 -8.22 13.75 11.46
CA SER A 402 -9.25 14.58 10.82
C SER A 402 -8.69 15.25 9.55
N PRO A 403 -9.32 15.06 8.37
CA PRO A 403 -8.70 15.45 7.10
C PRO A 403 -8.49 16.95 7.01
N ARG A 404 -7.29 17.36 6.60
CA ARG A 404 -6.96 18.73 6.23
C ARG A 404 -6.65 18.82 4.74
N PRO A 405 -7.16 19.82 4.02
CA PRO A 405 -6.77 20.04 2.64
C PRO A 405 -5.35 20.58 2.56
N GLU A 406 -4.82 20.65 1.35
CA GLU A 406 -3.51 21.22 1.07
C GLU A 406 -3.40 22.68 1.51
N TRP A 407 -2.16 23.15 1.75
CA TRP A 407 -1.87 24.47 2.35
C TRP A 407 -2.57 25.65 1.64
N TYR A 408 -2.73 25.54 0.32
CA TYR A 408 -3.38 26.55 -0.50
C TYR A 408 -4.91 26.62 -0.32
N PHE A 409 -5.52 25.65 0.37
CA PHE A 409 -6.94 25.62 0.73
C PHE A 409 -7.21 25.75 2.23
N LEU A 410 -6.20 25.81 3.10
CA LEU A 410 -6.39 25.94 4.55
C LEU A 410 -7.20 27.19 4.92
N PHE A 411 -6.99 28.31 4.23
CA PHE A 411 -7.80 29.52 4.44
C PHE A 411 -9.30 29.29 4.20
N LEU A 412 -9.64 28.47 3.21
CA LEU A 412 -11.02 28.17 2.83
C LEU A 412 -11.65 27.14 3.78
N PHE A 413 -10.84 26.16 4.21
CA PHE A 413 -11.21 25.21 5.26
C PHE A 413 -11.56 25.93 6.57
N GLU A 414 -10.70 26.87 6.99
CA GLU A 414 -10.95 27.69 8.16
C GLU A 414 -12.17 28.59 8.00
N LEU A 415 -12.32 29.22 6.81
CA LEU A 415 -13.48 30.05 6.53
C LEU A 415 -14.79 29.27 6.64
N ARG A 416 -14.82 28.04 6.12
CA ARG A 416 -15.98 27.14 6.21
C ARG A 416 -16.39 26.91 7.65
N ALA A 417 -15.45 26.79 8.59
CA ALA A 417 -15.76 26.54 10.00
C ALA A 417 -16.61 27.64 10.66
N TYR A 418 -16.68 28.85 10.08
CA TYR A 418 -17.55 29.93 10.55
C TYR A 418 -18.99 29.88 10.01
N PHE A 419 -19.29 28.96 9.09
CA PHE A 419 -20.61 28.76 8.50
C PHE A 419 -21.10 27.36 8.88
N THR A 420 -22.35 27.23 9.33
CA THR A 420 -22.90 25.96 9.81
C THR A 420 -24.03 25.45 8.90
N GLY A 421 -24.09 24.12 8.72
CA GLY A 421 -25.16 23.45 7.98
C GLY A 421 -25.26 23.88 6.52
N GLU A 422 -26.47 24.23 6.06
CA GLU A 422 -26.73 24.62 4.67
C GLU A 422 -25.98 25.87 4.22
N TYR A 423 -25.47 26.68 5.15
CA TYR A 423 -24.75 27.93 4.83
C TYR A 423 -23.27 27.73 4.49
N GLU A 424 -22.73 26.51 4.64
CA GLU A 424 -21.34 26.20 4.28
C GLU A 424 -21.01 26.53 2.82
N PHE A 425 -21.98 26.38 1.90
CA PHE A 425 -21.80 26.72 0.48
C PHE A 425 -21.49 28.21 0.26
N ILE A 426 -21.89 29.08 1.20
CA ILE A 426 -21.58 30.52 1.13
C ILE A 426 -20.07 30.72 1.23
N ALA A 427 -19.42 30.05 2.17
CA ALA A 427 -17.97 30.09 2.35
C ALA A 427 -17.23 29.51 1.16
N THR A 428 -17.67 28.34 0.68
CA THR A 428 -16.89 27.52 -0.26
C THR A 428 -17.15 27.85 -1.73
N ALA A 429 -18.32 28.41 -2.08
CA ALA A 429 -18.67 28.74 -3.46
C ALA A 429 -19.00 30.23 -3.66
N VAL A 430 -19.85 30.82 -2.82
CA VAL A 430 -20.34 32.20 -3.04
C VAL A 430 -19.24 33.23 -2.84
N ILE A 431 -18.52 33.18 -1.72
CA ILE A 431 -17.44 34.14 -1.44
C ILE A 431 -16.35 34.11 -2.52
N PRO A 432 -15.78 32.93 -2.90
CA PRO A 432 -14.84 32.86 -4.02
C PRO A 432 -15.40 33.38 -5.34
N ALA A 433 -16.67 33.07 -5.67
CA ALA A 433 -17.32 33.55 -6.88
C ALA A 433 -17.48 35.08 -6.89
N VAL A 434 -17.90 35.67 -5.76
CA VAL A 434 -18.01 37.14 -5.60
C VAL A 434 -16.64 37.80 -5.76
N VAL A 435 -15.59 37.23 -5.17
CA VAL A 435 -14.22 37.73 -5.34
C VAL A 435 -13.78 37.64 -6.80
N LEU A 436 -14.05 36.54 -7.49
CA LEU A 436 -13.71 36.37 -8.91
C LEU A 436 -14.48 37.34 -9.80
N ILE A 437 -15.77 37.56 -9.54
CA ILE A 437 -16.60 38.55 -10.25
C ILE A 437 -16.08 39.96 -9.99
N LEU A 438 -15.72 40.29 -8.75
CA LEU A 438 -15.12 41.57 -8.41
C LEU A 438 -13.82 41.78 -9.18
N LEU A 439 -12.94 40.78 -9.22
CA LEU A 439 -11.69 40.80 -9.98
C LEU A 439 -11.97 40.99 -11.48
N LEU A 440 -12.98 40.32 -12.04
CA LEU A 440 -13.38 40.47 -13.44
C LEU A 440 -13.93 41.87 -13.74
N ALA A 441 -14.58 42.51 -12.77
CA ALA A 441 -15.11 43.87 -12.88
C ALA A 441 -14.04 44.96 -12.76
N ILE A 442 -12.82 44.64 -12.32
CA ILE A 442 -11.76 45.64 -12.08
C ILE A 442 -11.43 46.53 -13.29
N PRO A 443 -11.31 46.02 -14.53
CA PRO A 443 -11.04 46.89 -15.69
C PRO A 443 -12.09 48.00 -15.84
N PHE A 444 -13.36 47.70 -15.55
CA PHE A 444 -14.46 48.67 -15.62
C PHE A 444 -14.40 49.67 -14.45
N ILE A 445 -14.12 49.19 -13.23
CA ILE A 445 -13.97 50.03 -12.05
C ILE A 445 -12.78 51.00 -12.21
N ASP A 446 -11.65 50.52 -12.74
CA ASP A 446 -10.44 51.33 -12.98
C ASP A 446 -10.66 52.40 -14.06
N HIS A 447 -11.58 52.18 -15.00
CA HIS A 447 -11.95 53.18 -16.01
C HIS A 447 -12.79 54.33 -15.44
N VAL A 448 -13.60 54.06 -14.41
CA VAL A 448 -14.48 55.08 -13.79
C VAL A 448 -13.77 55.84 -12.67
N LEU A 449 -12.89 55.18 -11.92
CA LEU A 449 -12.20 55.79 -10.79
C LEU A 449 -11.02 56.69 -11.20
N PRO A 450 -10.77 57.81 -10.49
CA PRO A 450 -9.54 58.57 -10.65
C PRO A 450 -8.29 57.70 -10.40
N SER A 451 -7.20 57.97 -11.13
CA SER A 451 -5.99 57.13 -11.14
C SER A 451 -5.39 56.84 -9.76
N LYS A 452 -5.42 57.81 -8.83
CA LYS A 452 -4.98 57.63 -7.44
C LYS A 452 -5.94 56.74 -6.64
N ALA A 453 -7.24 56.96 -6.79
CA ALA A 453 -8.28 56.18 -6.11
C ALA A 453 -8.28 54.72 -6.56
N SER A 454 -8.18 54.46 -7.87
CA SER A 454 -8.05 53.10 -8.40
C SER A 454 -6.79 52.41 -7.90
N ARG A 455 -5.65 53.11 -7.84
CA ARG A 455 -4.40 52.53 -7.31
C ARG A 455 -4.54 52.11 -5.85
N VAL A 456 -5.12 52.98 -5.01
CA VAL A 456 -5.42 52.65 -3.62
C VAL A 456 -6.36 51.46 -3.54
N PHE A 457 -7.45 51.45 -4.31
CA PHE A 457 -8.42 50.36 -4.35
C PHE A 457 -7.75 49.00 -4.66
N ARG A 458 -6.89 48.93 -5.69
CA ARG A 458 -6.19 47.69 -6.06
C ARG A 458 -5.19 47.24 -5.00
N TYR A 459 -4.47 48.17 -4.38
CA TYR A 459 -3.51 47.83 -3.32
C TYR A 459 -4.23 47.36 -2.06
N SER A 460 -5.34 48.01 -1.71
CA SER A 460 -6.21 47.58 -0.62
C SER A 460 -6.81 46.21 -0.91
N LEU A 461 -7.30 45.96 -2.12
CA LEU A 461 -7.85 44.65 -2.49
C LEU A 461 -6.79 43.54 -2.42
N ALA A 462 -5.61 43.77 -2.99
CA ALA A 462 -4.51 42.80 -2.91
C ALA A 462 -4.03 42.60 -1.46
N GLY A 463 -3.87 43.68 -0.69
CA GLY A 463 -3.43 43.63 0.70
C GLY A 463 -4.44 42.93 1.61
N LEU A 464 -5.73 43.24 1.48
CA LEU A 464 -6.80 42.57 2.22
C LEU A 464 -6.93 41.10 1.81
N GLY A 465 -6.81 40.77 0.52
CA GLY A 465 -6.82 39.39 0.06
C GLY A 465 -5.66 38.57 0.65
N ILE A 466 -4.44 39.11 0.64
CA ILE A 466 -3.27 38.47 1.26
C ILE A 466 -3.46 38.35 2.77
N ALA A 467 -3.93 39.40 3.45
CA ALA A 467 -4.15 39.39 4.89
C ALA A 467 -5.23 38.39 5.30
N ALA A 468 -6.33 38.28 4.54
CA ALA A 468 -7.39 37.31 4.76
C ALA A 468 -6.87 35.88 4.55
N TRP A 469 -6.18 35.62 3.44
CA TRP A 469 -5.59 34.32 3.15
C TRP A 469 -4.58 33.89 4.23
N ALA A 470 -3.64 34.76 4.58
CA ALA A 470 -2.61 34.48 5.58
C ALA A 470 -3.20 34.36 6.99
N GLY A 471 -4.15 35.24 7.36
CA GLY A 471 -4.80 35.23 8.67
C GLY A 471 -5.64 33.98 8.91
N LEU A 472 -6.45 33.56 7.93
CA LEU A 472 -7.26 32.34 8.02
C LEU A 472 -6.38 31.08 7.96
N THR A 473 -5.35 31.06 7.11
CA THR A 473 -4.38 29.95 7.09
C THR A 473 -3.66 29.83 8.43
N TRP A 474 -3.24 30.96 9.02
CA TRP A 474 -2.63 30.98 10.34
C TRP A 474 -3.58 30.51 11.43
N ALA A 475 -4.85 30.92 11.41
CA ALA A 475 -5.86 30.46 12.35
C ALA A 475 -6.06 28.94 12.26
N SER A 476 -6.15 28.38 11.05
CA SER A 476 -6.21 26.93 10.83
C SER A 476 -5.00 26.21 11.41
N VAL A 477 -3.79 26.66 11.06
CA VAL A 477 -2.53 26.05 11.53
C VAL A 477 -2.39 26.20 13.03
N SER A 478 -2.75 27.35 13.60
CA SER A 478 -2.70 27.59 15.04
C SER A 478 -3.68 26.72 15.80
N ARG A 479 -4.87 26.43 15.26
CA ARG A 479 -5.81 25.51 15.90
C ARG A 479 -5.22 24.10 15.93
N ASP A 480 -4.75 23.64 14.78
CA ASP A 480 -4.13 22.32 14.64
C ASP A 480 -2.93 22.16 15.57
N LEU A 481 -2.05 23.17 15.68
CA LEU A 481 -0.88 23.13 16.58
C LEU A 481 -1.25 23.08 18.07
N ASN A 482 -2.41 23.60 18.44
CA ASN A 482 -2.89 23.62 19.83
C ASN A 482 -3.83 22.45 20.15
N ASP A 483 -4.13 21.58 19.17
CA ASP A 483 -4.97 20.40 19.32
C ASP A 483 -4.08 19.17 19.55
N ALA A 484 -3.99 18.75 20.81
CA ALA A 484 -3.13 17.63 21.22
C ALA A 484 -3.58 16.30 20.61
N GLU A 485 -4.89 16.08 20.46
CA GLU A 485 -5.45 14.87 19.88
C GLU A 485 -5.11 14.80 18.40
N TYR A 486 -5.25 15.90 17.68
CA TYR A 486 -4.86 15.98 16.27
C TYR A 486 -3.35 15.77 16.06
N GLN A 487 -2.49 16.33 16.93
CA GLN A 487 -1.05 16.08 16.84
C GLN A 487 -0.69 14.61 17.09
N GLN A 488 -1.33 13.98 18.07
CA GLN A 488 -1.14 12.56 18.36
C GLN A 488 -1.59 11.70 17.17
N ALA A 489 -2.79 11.94 16.64
CA ALA A 489 -3.31 11.22 15.47
C ALA A 489 -2.41 11.36 14.23
N LYS A 490 -1.76 12.52 14.03
CA LYS A 490 -0.75 12.69 12.97
C LYS A 490 0.50 11.83 13.19
N VAL A 491 0.98 11.74 14.42
CA VAL A 491 2.15 10.90 14.75
C VAL A 491 1.80 9.44 14.53
N ASP A 492 0.62 9.00 14.95
CA ASP A 492 0.20 7.61 14.79
C ASP A 492 -0.05 7.25 13.32
N ALA A 493 -0.69 8.13 12.54
CA ALA A 493 -0.81 7.94 11.10
C ALA A 493 0.56 7.89 10.38
N HIS A 494 1.55 8.64 10.86
CA HIS A 494 2.91 8.54 10.33
C HIS A 494 3.56 7.19 10.66
N LYS A 495 3.37 6.64 11.86
CA LYS A 495 3.86 5.30 12.21
C LYS A 495 3.21 4.23 11.33
N VAL A 496 1.90 4.32 11.11
CA VAL A 496 1.17 3.39 10.24
C VAL A 496 1.66 3.50 8.78
N SER A 497 1.96 4.70 8.28
CA SER A 497 2.50 4.85 6.92
C SER A 497 3.92 4.33 6.76
N VAL A 498 4.75 4.40 7.81
CA VAL A 498 6.07 3.73 7.84
C VAL A 498 5.87 2.22 7.81
N ARG A 499 5.02 1.68 8.70
CA ARG A 499 4.73 0.24 8.78
C ARG A 499 4.21 -0.34 7.47
N ALA A 500 3.29 0.36 6.80
CA ALA A 500 2.77 -0.06 5.49
C ALA A 500 3.86 -0.21 4.44
N ARG A 501 4.84 0.70 4.42
CA ARG A 501 5.97 0.65 3.49
C ARG A 501 6.95 -0.47 3.83
N GLU A 502 7.24 -0.67 5.12
CA GLU A 502 8.05 -1.79 5.60
C GLU A 502 7.47 -3.15 5.19
N LEU A 503 6.16 -3.32 5.37
CA LEU A 503 5.44 -4.54 4.98
C LEU A 503 5.42 -4.72 3.45
N ALA A 504 5.19 -3.63 2.70
CA ALA A 504 5.22 -3.67 1.24
C ALA A 504 6.60 -4.05 0.69
N ASP A 505 7.67 -3.56 1.33
CA ASP A 505 9.05 -3.88 0.95
C ASP A 505 9.44 -5.33 1.31
N ALA A 506 8.86 -5.89 2.39
CA ALA A 506 9.18 -7.22 2.88
C ALA A 506 8.38 -8.36 2.22
N ASN A 507 7.06 -8.16 2.04
CA ASN A 507 6.12 -9.26 1.72
C ASN A 507 5.47 -9.13 0.33
N LEU A 508 5.85 -8.10 -0.46
CA LEU A 508 5.12 -7.67 -1.67
C LEU A 508 3.65 -7.30 -1.35
N ILE A 509 2.97 -6.65 -2.29
CA ILE A 509 1.62 -6.16 -2.05
C ILE A 509 0.60 -7.23 -2.51
N PRO A 510 -0.42 -7.58 -1.69
CA PRO A 510 -1.44 -8.53 -2.08
C PRO A 510 -2.32 -8.06 -3.25
N PRO A 511 -2.92 -8.97 -4.04
CA PRO A 511 -3.82 -8.63 -5.15
C PRO A 511 -5.05 -7.81 -4.75
N GLY A 512 -5.55 -8.02 -3.52
CA GLY A 512 -6.67 -7.26 -2.97
C GLY A 512 -6.32 -5.81 -2.62
N GLY A 513 -5.05 -5.44 -2.68
CA GLY A 513 -4.55 -4.07 -2.52
C GLY A 513 -3.70 -3.86 -1.28
N ALA A 514 -3.11 -2.67 -1.18
CA ALA A 514 -2.16 -2.33 -0.13
C ALA A 514 -2.78 -2.17 1.27
N SER A 515 -4.11 -1.96 1.39
CA SER A 515 -4.75 -1.90 2.71
C SER A 515 -4.66 -3.24 3.46
N LEU A 516 -4.69 -4.36 2.72
CA LEU A 516 -4.57 -5.70 3.28
C LEU A 516 -3.27 -5.92 4.04
N LEU A 517 -2.19 -5.22 3.68
CA LEU A 517 -0.94 -5.28 4.44
C LEU A 517 -1.15 -4.89 5.90
N LEU A 518 -1.99 -3.88 6.17
CA LEU A 518 -2.26 -3.37 7.51
C LEU A 518 -3.45 -4.08 8.16
N GLU A 519 -4.41 -4.57 7.37
CA GLU A 519 -5.53 -5.38 7.87
C GLU A 519 -5.08 -6.78 8.32
N MET A 520 -3.96 -7.28 7.78
CA MET A 520 -3.39 -8.58 8.15
C MET A 520 -2.16 -8.45 9.06
N ASP A 521 -1.74 -7.25 9.45
CA ASP A 521 -0.56 -7.05 10.31
C ASP A 521 -0.89 -7.32 11.79
N PRO A 522 -0.35 -8.39 12.42
CA PRO A 522 -0.63 -8.71 13.82
C PRO A 522 -0.23 -7.57 14.76
N LYS A 523 0.82 -6.82 14.43
CA LYS A 523 1.32 -5.71 15.25
C LYS A 523 0.33 -4.54 15.36
N ILE A 524 -0.46 -4.29 14.33
CA ILE A 524 -1.46 -3.22 14.30
C ILE A 524 -2.83 -3.74 14.74
N GLN A 525 -3.26 -4.89 14.20
CA GLN A 525 -4.63 -5.38 14.40
C GLN A 525 -4.79 -6.21 15.68
N GLY A 526 -3.76 -6.93 16.11
CA GLY A 526 -3.80 -7.76 17.31
C GLY A 526 -4.25 -7.02 18.58
N PRO A 527 -3.64 -5.87 18.93
CA PRO A 527 -4.09 -5.07 20.07
C PRO A 527 -5.54 -4.58 19.95
N ARG A 528 -5.99 -4.26 18.73
CA ARG A 528 -7.35 -3.81 18.46
C ARG A 528 -8.36 -4.94 18.68
N LEU A 529 -8.11 -6.10 18.07
CA LEU A 529 -8.93 -7.30 18.23
C LEU A 529 -8.98 -7.75 19.70
N PHE A 530 -7.84 -7.72 20.39
CA PHE A 530 -7.76 -8.03 21.81
C PHE A 530 -8.58 -7.05 22.65
N ALA A 531 -8.47 -5.74 22.39
CA ALA A 531 -9.24 -4.73 23.10
C ALA A 531 -10.75 -4.86 22.88
N GLU A 532 -11.17 -5.21 21.67
CA GLU A 532 -12.58 -5.36 21.30
C GLU A 532 -13.20 -6.65 21.87
N GLN A 533 -12.46 -7.76 21.90
CA GLN A 533 -13.02 -9.09 22.15
C GLN A 533 -12.51 -9.78 23.43
N CYS A 534 -11.28 -9.50 23.87
CA CYS A 534 -10.61 -10.27 24.92
C CYS A 534 -10.37 -9.48 26.21
N ALA A 535 -10.17 -8.16 26.11
CA ALA A 535 -9.77 -7.29 27.22
C ALA A 535 -10.83 -7.12 28.32
N LEU A 536 -12.07 -7.57 28.06
CA LEU A 536 -13.12 -7.63 29.10
C LEU A 536 -12.77 -8.66 30.19
N CYS A 537 -12.12 -9.76 29.81
CA CYS A 537 -11.81 -10.87 30.70
C CYS A 537 -10.31 -10.99 30.99
N HIS A 538 -9.47 -10.76 29.97
CA HIS A 538 -8.03 -10.93 30.03
C HIS A 538 -7.30 -9.60 30.20
N ARG A 539 -6.12 -9.67 30.82
CA ARG A 539 -5.13 -8.59 30.77
C ARG A 539 -4.04 -8.93 29.77
N HIS A 540 -3.42 -7.89 29.23
CA HIS A 540 -2.21 -7.99 28.44
C HIS A 540 -1.28 -6.80 28.76
N ASP A 541 -0.95 -6.66 30.05
CA ASP A 541 0.00 -5.69 30.56
C ASP A 541 1.13 -6.34 31.37
N ASP A 542 2.35 -5.85 31.17
CA ASP A 542 3.58 -6.24 31.90
C ASP A 542 3.61 -5.71 33.35
N VAL A 543 2.62 -4.91 33.74
CA VAL A 543 2.56 -4.36 35.08
C VAL A 543 2.18 -5.51 36.01
N ALA A 544 3.16 -5.97 36.80
CA ALA A 544 2.89 -6.54 38.09
C ALA A 544 2.16 -5.45 38.90
N VAL A 545 0.85 -5.33 38.69
CA VAL A 545 0.01 -4.67 39.67
C VAL A 545 0.14 -5.60 40.87
N GLU A 546 1.01 -5.23 41.81
CA GLU A 546 0.84 -5.62 43.19
C GLU A 546 -0.60 -5.23 43.53
N VAL A 547 -1.51 -6.20 43.40
CA VAL A 547 -2.86 -6.06 43.89
C VAL A 547 -2.67 -6.01 45.40
N ASP A 548 -2.58 -4.80 45.95
CA ASP A 548 -2.82 -4.59 47.36
C ASP A 548 -4.20 -5.21 47.63
N PRO A 549 -4.29 -6.27 48.45
CA PRO A 549 -5.56 -6.95 48.72
C PRO A 549 -6.60 -6.05 49.43
N HIS A 550 -6.26 -4.79 49.71
CA HIS A 550 -7.14 -3.77 50.29
C HIS A 550 -7.48 -2.60 49.34
N ASN A 551 -7.08 -2.65 48.06
CA ASN A 551 -7.40 -1.61 47.09
C ASN A 551 -8.58 -2.01 46.17
N ASP A 552 -9.79 -1.71 46.60
CA ASP A 552 -11.06 -1.98 45.91
C ASP A 552 -11.22 -1.27 44.53
N ALA A 553 -10.26 -0.45 44.11
CA ALA A 553 -10.36 0.37 42.90
C ALA A 553 -9.95 -0.34 41.59
N VAL A 554 -9.32 -1.52 41.64
CA VAL A 554 -8.95 -2.31 40.45
C VAL A 554 -9.65 -3.66 40.54
N GLN A 555 -10.75 -3.81 39.82
CA GLN A 555 -11.43 -5.11 39.71
C GLN A 555 -10.43 -6.13 39.13
N PRO A 556 -10.21 -7.28 39.78
CA PRO A 556 -9.35 -8.34 39.26
C PRO A 556 -9.93 -8.87 37.94
N ALA A 557 -9.05 -9.16 36.98
CA ALA A 557 -9.46 -9.74 35.71
C ALA A 557 -10.11 -11.11 35.95
N SER A 558 -11.17 -11.43 35.20
CA SER A 558 -11.87 -12.70 35.39
C SER A 558 -11.15 -13.90 34.78
N ALA A 559 -10.08 -13.67 34.02
CA ALA A 559 -9.29 -14.67 33.32
C ALA A 559 -7.78 -14.32 33.37
N PRO A 560 -6.89 -15.25 32.96
CA PRO A 560 -5.44 -15.08 33.08
C PRO A 560 -4.89 -13.85 32.34
N ASN A 561 -3.79 -13.30 32.83
CA ASN A 561 -2.98 -12.33 32.10
C ASN A 561 -2.17 -13.05 31.01
N LEU A 562 -2.41 -12.68 29.75
CA LEU A 562 -1.83 -13.33 28.59
C LEU A 562 -0.48 -12.75 28.17
N THR A 563 0.04 -11.74 28.87
CA THR A 563 1.36 -11.17 28.55
C THR A 563 2.47 -12.21 28.75
N GLY A 564 3.10 -12.57 27.62
CA GLY A 564 4.15 -13.59 27.57
C GLY A 564 3.63 -15.02 27.76
N PHE A 565 2.34 -15.28 27.48
CA PHE A 565 1.74 -16.61 27.59
C PHE A 565 2.62 -17.69 26.93
N ALA A 566 2.73 -18.84 27.59
CA ALA A 566 3.57 -19.98 27.19
C ALA A 566 5.09 -19.73 27.06
N SER A 567 5.59 -18.54 27.41
CA SER A 567 7.04 -18.32 27.55
C SER A 567 7.59 -19.03 28.78
N ARG A 568 8.91 -19.30 28.78
CA ARG A 568 9.62 -19.87 29.94
C ARG A 568 9.33 -19.12 31.25
N LYS A 569 9.28 -17.78 31.19
CA LYS A 569 9.00 -16.93 32.37
C LYS A 569 7.56 -17.08 32.84
N TRP A 570 6.61 -17.14 31.92
CA TRP A 570 5.20 -17.30 32.26
C TRP A 570 4.96 -18.67 32.91
N LEU A 571 5.47 -19.74 32.28
CA LEU A 571 5.36 -21.11 32.76
C LEU A 571 6.12 -21.35 34.07
N ALA A 572 7.27 -20.72 34.28
CA ALA A 572 8.02 -20.84 35.52
C ALA A 572 7.21 -20.36 36.74
N GLY A 573 6.49 -19.25 36.61
CA GLY A 573 5.60 -18.79 37.68
C GLY A 573 4.24 -19.50 37.70
N PHE A 574 3.74 -20.00 36.55
CA PHE A 574 2.53 -20.83 36.52
C PHE A 574 2.73 -22.16 37.27
N LEU A 575 3.92 -22.75 37.17
CA LEU A 575 4.32 -23.98 37.85
C LEU A 575 5.05 -23.71 39.18
N ASP A 576 4.91 -22.52 39.75
CA ASP A 576 5.42 -22.17 41.07
C ASP A 576 4.30 -22.31 42.13
N PRO A 577 4.44 -23.19 43.14
CA PRO A 577 3.40 -23.42 44.14
C PRO A 577 3.04 -22.16 44.96
N GLU A 578 3.94 -21.17 45.05
CA GLU A 578 3.68 -19.91 45.75
C GLU A 578 2.97 -18.86 44.87
N GLN A 579 2.95 -19.04 43.55
CA GLN A 579 2.43 -18.04 42.61
C GLN A 579 1.20 -18.52 41.82
N ILE A 580 0.97 -19.84 41.72
CA ILE A 580 -0.05 -20.44 40.85
C ILE A 580 -1.49 -19.98 41.15
N ASP A 581 -1.82 -19.75 42.42
CA ASP A 581 -3.14 -19.27 42.88
C ASP A 581 -3.32 -17.75 42.69
N GLY A 582 -2.27 -17.08 42.20
CA GLY A 582 -2.27 -15.64 41.96
C GLY A 582 -3.20 -15.23 40.80
N PRO A 583 -3.73 -13.99 40.84
CA PRO A 583 -4.65 -13.48 39.82
C PRO A 583 -4.01 -13.35 38.43
N ARG A 584 -2.69 -13.46 38.31
CA ARG A 584 -1.97 -13.50 37.03
C ARG A 584 -2.34 -14.73 36.20
N TYR A 585 -2.54 -15.88 36.83
CA TYR A 585 -2.60 -17.17 36.17
C TYR A 585 -4.01 -17.72 35.99
N PHE A 586 -4.94 -17.34 36.86
CA PHE A 586 -6.35 -17.74 36.75
C PHE A 586 -7.34 -16.57 36.84
N GLY A 587 -6.90 -15.34 37.17
CA GLY A 587 -7.82 -14.24 37.44
C GLY A 587 -8.75 -14.58 38.60
N THR A 588 -10.06 -14.38 38.41
CA THR A 588 -11.10 -14.83 39.36
C THR A 588 -11.81 -16.11 38.89
N CYS A 589 -11.14 -16.93 38.08
CA CYS A 589 -11.69 -18.21 37.63
C CYS A 589 -11.68 -19.23 38.78
N LYS A 590 -12.63 -20.16 38.78
CA LYS A 590 -12.74 -21.23 39.81
C LYS A 590 -11.48 -22.10 39.87
N PHE A 591 -10.75 -22.23 38.77
CA PHE A 591 -9.51 -22.99 38.71
C PHE A 591 -8.38 -22.39 39.57
N GLY A 592 -8.46 -21.10 39.93
CA GLY A 592 -7.48 -20.45 40.80
C GLY A 592 -7.79 -20.56 42.29
N ASP A 593 -8.99 -21.03 42.67
CA ASP A 593 -9.35 -21.25 44.07
C ASP A 593 -8.69 -22.55 44.56
N PRO A 594 -7.84 -22.55 45.60
CA PRO A 594 -7.20 -23.76 46.11
C PRO A 594 -8.19 -24.86 46.55
N ASP A 595 -9.43 -24.50 46.90
CA ASP A 595 -10.46 -25.45 47.33
C ASP A 595 -11.24 -26.07 46.14
N GLU A 596 -11.25 -25.42 44.97
CA GLU A 596 -11.98 -25.88 43.77
C GLU A 596 -11.05 -26.28 42.60
N GLY A 597 -9.86 -25.70 42.53
CA GLY A 597 -8.90 -25.80 41.44
C GLY A 597 -7.92 -26.95 41.61
N GLN A 598 -8.22 -28.08 40.95
CA GLN A 598 -7.39 -29.30 41.03
C GLN A 598 -5.92 -29.09 40.65
N MET A 599 -5.61 -28.18 39.72
CA MET A 599 -4.24 -27.88 39.32
C MET A 599 -3.46 -27.14 40.43
N VAL A 600 -4.11 -26.20 41.12
CA VAL A 600 -3.52 -25.44 42.23
C VAL A 600 -3.19 -26.40 43.38
N SER A 601 -4.19 -27.19 43.80
CA SER A 601 -4.00 -28.14 44.89
C SER A 601 -2.95 -29.20 44.55
N ALA A 602 -2.99 -29.78 43.34
CA ALA A 602 -2.02 -30.80 42.92
C ALA A 602 -0.58 -30.28 42.91
N LEU A 603 -0.36 -29.04 42.45
CA LEU A 603 0.97 -28.45 42.46
C LEU A 603 1.44 -28.10 43.89
N GLN A 604 0.56 -27.56 44.74
CA GLN A 604 0.91 -27.25 46.13
C GLN A 604 1.21 -28.52 46.94
N ASP A 605 0.42 -29.58 46.75
CA ASP A 605 0.63 -30.89 47.38
C ASP A 605 1.94 -31.55 46.91
N LEU A 606 2.31 -31.38 45.64
CA LEU A 606 3.57 -31.91 45.10
C LEU A 606 4.81 -31.33 45.80
N PHE A 607 4.72 -30.10 46.31
CA PHE A 607 5.79 -29.41 47.01
C PHE A 607 5.63 -29.40 48.54
N ALA A 608 4.55 -29.98 49.07
CA ALA A 608 4.26 -30.02 50.49
C ALA A 608 5.16 -31.03 51.21
N ASP A 609 5.61 -30.68 52.42
CA ASP A 609 6.34 -31.55 53.35
C ASP A 609 7.64 -32.21 52.81
N LEU A 610 8.26 -31.64 51.76
CA LEU A 610 9.54 -32.10 51.21
C LEU A 610 10.74 -31.65 52.05
N ASP A 611 11.76 -32.50 52.15
CA ASP A 611 13.05 -32.09 52.71
C ASP A 611 13.91 -31.28 51.70
N GLU A 612 15.06 -30.75 52.13
CA GLU A 612 15.91 -29.91 51.27
C GLU A 612 16.43 -30.64 50.00
N GLU A 613 16.65 -31.95 50.07
CA GLU A 613 17.17 -32.75 48.95
C GLU A 613 16.03 -33.08 47.96
N GLU A 614 14.88 -33.49 48.49
CA GLU A 614 13.67 -33.76 47.72
C GLU A 614 13.15 -32.49 47.01
N LEU A 615 13.11 -31.36 47.72
CA LEU A 615 12.71 -30.07 47.16
C LEU A 615 13.63 -29.65 46.00
N ALA A 616 14.94 -29.86 46.14
CA ALA A 616 15.89 -29.56 45.09
C ALA A 616 15.70 -30.45 43.84
N GLU A 617 15.38 -31.73 44.04
CA GLU A 617 15.10 -32.65 42.94
C GLU A 617 13.79 -32.31 42.21
N VAL A 618 12.71 -32.10 42.95
CA VAL A 618 11.39 -31.75 42.38
C VAL A 618 11.47 -30.40 41.65
N SER A 619 12.14 -29.41 42.23
CA SER A 619 12.36 -28.10 41.59
C SER A 619 13.15 -28.23 40.29
N ARG A 620 14.18 -29.09 40.25
CA ARG A 620 14.96 -29.35 39.02
C ARG A 620 14.08 -29.98 37.94
N LYS A 621 13.26 -30.99 38.29
CA LYS A 621 12.35 -31.64 37.34
C LYS A 621 11.29 -30.67 36.82
N ARG A 622 10.71 -29.84 37.69
CA ARG A 622 9.81 -28.74 37.31
C ARG A 622 10.46 -27.82 36.28
N ASP A 623 11.70 -27.38 36.51
CA ASP A 623 12.39 -26.47 35.58
C ASP A 623 12.59 -27.11 34.19
N LEU A 624 12.88 -28.42 34.14
CA LEU A 624 12.95 -29.16 32.87
C LEU A 624 11.59 -29.25 32.18
N ILE A 625 10.50 -29.48 32.93
CA ILE A 625 9.13 -29.46 32.40
C ILE A 625 8.76 -28.08 31.87
N VAL A 626 9.12 -26.99 32.56
CA VAL A 626 8.92 -25.61 32.09
C VAL A 626 9.60 -25.41 30.73
N LEU A 627 10.84 -25.88 30.57
CA LEU A 627 11.56 -25.81 29.29
C LEU A 627 10.85 -26.63 28.21
N ALA A 628 10.41 -27.85 28.54
CA ALA A 628 9.72 -28.74 27.60
C ALA A 628 8.39 -28.15 27.11
N LEU A 629 7.53 -27.68 28.02
CA LEU A 629 6.23 -27.08 27.68
C LEU A 629 6.42 -25.75 26.94
N SER A 630 7.38 -24.92 27.34
CA SER A 630 7.68 -23.66 26.64
C SER A 630 8.16 -23.91 25.21
N ALA A 631 8.91 -24.99 24.97
CA ALA A 631 9.39 -25.35 23.64
C ALA A 631 8.26 -25.82 22.71
N GLN A 632 7.18 -26.41 23.25
CA GLN A 632 5.98 -26.75 22.47
C GLN A 632 5.34 -25.53 21.81
N ALA A 633 5.46 -24.36 22.45
CA ALA A 633 4.90 -23.12 21.94
C ALA A 633 5.64 -22.60 20.70
N GLN A 634 6.91 -22.98 20.47
CA GLN A 634 7.71 -22.52 19.32
C GLN A 634 7.69 -20.99 19.16
N LEU A 635 7.82 -20.24 20.26
CA LEU A 635 7.74 -18.77 20.23
C LEU A 635 8.94 -18.19 19.48
N PRO A 636 8.74 -17.24 18.54
CA PRO A 636 9.82 -16.63 17.77
C PRO A 636 10.95 -16.05 18.65
N GLY A 637 10.58 -15.35 19.73
CA GLY A 637 11.53 -14.67 20.61
C GLY A 637 12.44 -15.57 21.45
N GLN A 638 12.21 -16.89 21.48
CA GLN A 638 13.01 -17.84 22.28
C GLN A 638 13.63 -19.00 21.48
N GLN A 639 13.49 -19.01 20.15
CA GLN A 639 13.99 -20.10 19.30
C GLN A 639 15.48 -20.40 19.49
N GLU A 640 16.31 -19.36 19.67
CA GLU A 640 17.75 -19.55 19.88
C GLU A 640 18.06 -20.16 21.26
N ALA A 641 17.33 -19.76 22.30
CA ALA A 641 17.45 -20.37 23.62
C ALA A 641 16.98 -21.84 23.59
N ASP A 642 15.94 -22.15 22.81
CA ASP A 642 15.44 -23.53 22.66
C ASP A 642 16.47 -24.42 21.94
N LYS A 643 17.18 -23.90 20.94
CA LYS A 643 18.30 -24.61 20.29
C LYS A 643 19.44 -24.89 21.27
N GLN A 644 19.77 -23.93 22.14
CA GLN A 644 20.85 -24.07 23.12
C GLN A 644 20.50 -25.08 24.23
N ASP A 645 19.24 -25.11 24.67
CA ASP A 645 18.77 -26.01 25.73
C ASP A 645 18.13 -27.30 25.20
N ALA A 646 18.32 -27.65 23.92
CA ALA A 646 17.68 -28.80 23.27
C ALA A 646 17.79 -30.13 24.05
N ALA A 647 18.93 -30.38 24.69
CA ALA A 647 19.13 -31.58 25.51
C ALA A 647 18.26 -31.57 26.78
N LYS A 648 18.13 -30.42 27.46
CA LYS A 648 17.28 -30.27 28.66
C LYS A 648 15.80 -30.34 28.29
N ILE A 649 15.43 -29.79 27.14
CA ILE A 649 14.08 -29.88 26.58
C ILE A 649 13.71 -31.35 26.35
N ALA A 650 14.61 -32.13 25.74
CA ALA A 650 14.38 -33.56 25.52
C ALA A 650 14.23 -34.33 26.84
N GLU A 651 15.02 -33.98 27.87
CA GLU A 651 14.88 -34.55 29.21
C GLU A 651 13.53 -34.21 29.84
N GLY A 652 13.08 -32.95 29.77
CA GLY A 652 11.77 -32.53 30.27
C GLY A 652 10.59 -33.19 29.53
N VAL A 653 10.72 -33.40 28.20
CA VAL A 653 9.73 -34.14 27.41
C VAL A 653 9.65 -35.61 27.84
N ALA A 654 10.79 -36.24 28.14
CA ALA A 654 10.80 -37.59 28.68
C ALA A 654 10.09 -37.68 30.04
N LEU A 655 10.38 -36.74 30.95
CA LEU A 655 9.70 -36.68 32.27
C LEU A 655 8.18 -36.60 32.13
N LEU A 656 7.67 -35.78 31.20
CA LEU A 656 6.22 -35.69 30.93
C LEU A 656 5.65 -37.01 30.38
N ASN A 657 6.31 -37.61 29.39
CA ASN A 657 5.82 -38.86 28.77
C ASN A 657 5.85 -40.05 29.75
N ASP A 658 6.85 -40.10 30.62
CA ASP A 658 7.05 -41.15 31.63
C ASP A 658 6.12 -40.98 32.84
N GLY A 659 5.37 -39.87 32.91
CA GLY A 659 4.46 -39.54 34.02
C GLY A 659 5.17 -39.15 35.31
N GLU A 660 6.44 -38.74 35.24
CA GLU A 660 7.13 -38.20 36.40
C GLU A 660 6.50 -36.87 36.82
N LEU A 661 6.31 -36.68 38.14
CA LEU A 661 5.53 -35.59 38.75
C LEU A 661 4.02 -35.62 38.49
N GLY A 662 3.47 -36.68 37.88
CA GLY A 662 2.03 -36.92 37.80
C GLY A 662 1.26 -36.01 36.84
N CYS A 663 1.94 -35.23 35.98
CA CYS A 663 1.25 -34.30 35.08
C CYS A 663 0.31 -35.02 34.10
N THR A 664 0.68 -36.23 33.66
CA THR A 664 -0.14 -37.05 32.75
C THR A 664 -1.25 -37.82 33.44
N ASP A 665 -1.35 -37.75 34.77
CA ASP A 665 -2.51 -38.30 35.50
C ASP A 665 -3.79 -37.51 35.18
N CYS A 666 -3.64 -36.23 34.83
CA CYS A 666 -4.74 -35.33 34.46
C CYS A 666 -4.66 -34.84 33.01
N HIS A 667 -3.46 -34.65 32.47
CA HIS A 667 -3.26 -34.09 31.13
C HIS A 667 -2.88 -35.14 30.09
N MET A 668 -3.40 -34.98 28.87
CA MET A 668 -2.80 -35.62 27.70
C MET A 668 -1.50 -34.91 27.31
N PHE A 669 -0.48 -35.68 26.97
CA PHE A 669 0.75 -35.20 26.33
C PHE A 669 1.28 -36.26 25.37
N HIS A 670 1.27 -35.94 24.08
CA HIS A 670 1.45 -36.90 22.98
C HIS A 670 0.51 -38.11 23.14
N ASP A 671 1.08 -39.30 23.36
CA ASP A 671 0.36 -40.57 23.50
C ASP A 671 0.19 -40.99 24.98
N SER A 672 0.59 -40.15 25.93
CA SER A 672 0.52 -40.40 27.38
C SER A 672 -0.61 -39.60 28.05
N GLY A 673 -1.33 -40.24 28.97
CA GLY A 673 -2.43 -39.65 29.76
C GLY A 673 -3.84 -40.10 29.33
N GLU A 674 -4.87 -39.55 29.98
CA GLU A 674 -6.28 -39.79 29.63
C GLU A 674 -6.95 -38.50 29.11
N PRO A 675 -7.71 -38.56 28.00
CA PRO A 675 -8.36 -37.40 27.42
C PRO A 675 -9.58 -36.94 28.24
N GLY A 676 -9.85 -35.63 28.24
CA GLY A 676 -11.09 -35.04 28.73
C GLY A 676 -11.13 -34.62 30.21
N MET A 677 -10.06 -34.87 30.99
CA MET A 677 -9.96 -34.39 32.37
C MET A 677 -9.37 -32.98 32.49
N ALA A 678 -8.28 -32.72 31.75
CA ALA A 678 -7.62 -31.42 31.68
C ALA A 678 -7.12 -31.14 30.25
N PRO A 679 -6.75 -29.88 29.91
CA PRO A 679 -6.32 -29.54 28.55
C PRO A 679 -5.12 -30.36 28.07
N ASP A 680 -5.19 -30.83 26.83
CA ASP A 680 -4.08 -31.48 26.13
C ASP A 680 -2.89 -30.51 26.02
N LEU A 681 -1.74 -30.95 26.53
CA LEU A 681 -0.49 -30.18 26.55
C LEU A 681 0.34 -30.38 25.26
N THR A 682 -0.11 -31.25 24.35
CA THR A 682 0.56 -31.48 23.07
C THR A 682 0.50 -30.21 22.21
N GLY A 683 1.67 -29.66 21.89
CA GLY A 683 1.76 -28.37 21.20
C GLY A 683 1.30 -27.19 22.05
N TYR A 684 1.30 -27.28 23.39
CA TYR A 684 0.84 -26.21 24.29
C TYR A 684 1.42 -24.84 23.90
N GLY A 685 0.53 -23.86 23.75
CA GLY A 685 0.91 -22.50 23.38
C GLY A 685 1.37 -22.29 21.93
N SER A 686 1.39 -23.33 21.09
CA SER A 686 1.67 -23.22 19.65
C SER A 686 0.57 -22.42 18.94
N LYS A 687 0.84 -21.95 17.71
CA LYS A 687 -0.16 -21.24 16.89
C LYS A 687 -1.43 -22.07 16.72
N GLU A 688 -1.27 -23.36 16.39
CA GLU A 688 -2.39 -24.28 16.23
C GLU A 688 -3.16 -24.47 17.53
N TRP A 689 -2.45 -24.68 18.65
CA TRP A 689 -3.07 -24.89 19.95
C TRP A 689 -3.91 -23.70 20.39
N ILE A 690 -3.35 -22.47 20.32
CA ILE A 690 -4.08 -21.26 20.71
C ILE A 690 -5.23 -21.00 19.74
N THR A 691 -5.04 -21.21 18.43
CA THR A 691 -6.11 -21.06 17.43
C THR A 691 -7.29 -21.97 17.75
N ASN A 692 -7.04 -23.26 17.96
CA ASN A 692 -8.09 -24.23 18.29
C ASN A 692 -8.76 -23.90 19.63
N PHE A 693 -7.99 -23.45 20.62
CA PHE A 693 -8.50 -23.06 21.93
C PHE A 693 -9.43 -21.83 21.84
N VAL A 694 -9.06 -20.81 21.08
CA VAL A 694 -9.90 -19.62 20.85
C VAL A 694 -11.14 -19.97 20.03
N CYS A 695 -11.01 -20.85 19.03
CA CYS A 695 -12.13 -21.30 18.23
C CYS A 695 -13.19 -22.01 19.09
N ASN A 696 -12.77 -22.99 19.90
CA ASN A 696 -13.67 -23.78 20.74
C ASN A 696 -12.98 -24.28 22.03
N PRO A 697 -13.03 -23.51 23.14
CA PRO A 697 -12.44 -23.94 24.41
C PRO A 697 -13.21 -25.09 25.09
N SER A 698 -14.45 -25.35 24.65
CA SER A 698 -15.30 -26.47 25.10
C SER A 698 -15.09 -27.76 24.31
N ASP A 699 -14.07 -27.84 23.46
CA ASP A 699 -13.67 -29.10 22.84
C ASP A 699 -13.12 -30.09 23.89
N ASP A 700 -13.31 -31.40 23.66
CA ASP A 700 -12.81 -32.47 24.54
C ASP A 700 -11.28 -32.45 24.67
N ARG A 701 -10.57 -31.87 23.68
CA ARG A 701 -9.12 -31.62 23.75
C ARG A 701 -8.75 -30.62 24.85
N PHE A 702 -9.67 -29.73 25.26
CA PHE A 702 -9.42 -28.65 26.21
C PHE A 702 -10.19 -28.86 27.51
N TYR A 703 -11.26 -28.10 27.74
CA TYR A 703 -12.01 -28.14 28.99
C TYR A 703 -13.36 -28.86 28.86
N GLY A 704 -13.84 -29.21 27.66
CA GLY A 704 -15.13 -29.88 27.49
C GLY A 704 -16.28 -29.17 28.24
N GLU A 705 -17.02 -29.95 29.05
CA GLU A 705 -18.08 -29.44 29.94
C GLU A 705 -17.56 -28.60 31.13
N ASN A 706 -16.27 -28.67 31.44
CA ASN A 706 -15.63 -27.94 32.55
C ASN A 706 -15.22 -26.50 32.17
N ASN A 707 -15.45 -26.06 30.93
CA ASN A 707 -15.18 -24.67 30.53
C ASN A 707 -16.04 -23.70 31.36
N ASP A 708 -15.40 -22.90 32.23
CA ASP A 708 -16.11 -22.04 33.19
C ASP A 708 -16.91 -20.92 32.49
N ARG A 709 -16.26 -20.15 31.62
CA ARG A 709 -16.88 -18.94 31.03
C ARG A 709 -16.28 -18.46 29.70
N MET A 710 -15.33 -19.18 29.09
CA MET A 710 -14.71 -18.69 27.85
C MET A 710 -15.62 -18.99 26.66
N PRO A 711 -16.04 -17.97 25.87
CA PRO A 711 -16.90 -18.21 24.72
C PRO A 711 -16.11 -18.84 23.56
N SER A 712 -16.80 -19.57 22.70
CA SER A 712 -16.28 -20.04 21.42
C SER A 712 -16.34 -18.92 20.39
N PHE A 713 -15.19 -18.50 19.86
CA PHE A 713 -15.13 -17.39 18.89
C PHE A 713 -15.40 -17.83 17.46
N ALA A 714 -15.20 -19.12 17.16
CA ALA A 714 -15.52 -19.74 15.88
C ALA A 714 -16.06 -21.16 16.10
N PRO A 715 -17.29 -21.30 16.65
CA PRO A 715 -17.88 -22.60 16.95
C PRO A 715 -18.11 -23.43 15.67
N ALA A 716 -17.93 -24.75 15.77
CA ALA A 716 -18.24 -25.65 14.68
C ALA A 716 -19.77 -25.74 14.44
N GLY A 717 -20.23 -25.61 13.19
CA GLY A 717 -21.64 -25.80 12.82
C GLY A 717 -22.31 -24.56 12.21
N SER A 718 -23.59 -24.33 12.53
CA SER A 718 -24.42 -23.25 11.96
C SER A 718 -24.50 -21.98 12.81
N GLU A 719 -23.76 -21.92 13.91
CA GLU A 719 -23.70 -20.72 14.76
C GLU A 719 -22.80 -19.65 14.11
N PRO A 720 -23.17 -18.36 14.19
CA PRO A 720 -22.35 -17.30 13.63
C PRO A 720 -21.04 -17.15 14.42
N ALA A 721 -19.90 -17.20 13.73
CA ALA A 721 -18.60 -16.92 14.33
C ALA A 721 -18.51 -15.45 14.78
N ILE A 722 -17.90 -15.23 15.95
CA ILE A 722 -17.61 -13.90 16.50
C ILE A 722 -16.41 -13.30 15.76
N LEU A 723 -15.39 -14.12 15.48
CA LEU A 723 -14.20 -13.75 14.72
C LEU A 723 -14.05 -14.65 13.49
N THR A 724 -13.54 -14.07 12.41
CA THR A 724 -13.14 -14.82 11.22
C THR A 724 -11.84 -15.60 11.46
N PRO A 725 -11.55 -16.66 10.69
CA PRO A 725 -10.28 -17.39 10.81
C PRO A 725 -9.04 -16.50 10.66
N ASP A 726 -9.09 -15.50 9.79
CA ASP A 726 -8.00 -14.55 9.57
C ASP A 726 -7.79 -13.64 10.80
N GLU A 727 -8.87 -13.12 11.39
CA GLU A 727 -8.79 -12.33 12.62
C GLU A 727 -8.26 -13.14 13.81
N ILE A 728 -8.67 -14.42 13.91
CA ILE A 728 -8.11 -15.33 14.94
C ILE A 728 -6.62 -15.53 14.70
N SER A 729 -6.19 -15.79 13.45
CA SER A 729 -4.75 -15.92 13.16
C SER A 729 -3.98 -14.66 13.56
N VAL A 730 -4.46 -13.48 13.19
CA VAL A 730 -3.83 -12.19 13.51
C VAL A 730 -3.75 -11.97 15.03
N LEU A 731 -4.80 -12.29 15.77
CA LEU A 731 -4.82 -12.20 17.23
C LEU A 731 -3.81 -13.17 17.86
N VAL A 732 -3.77 -14.42 17.39
CA VAL A 732 -2.87 -15.46 17.90
C VAL A 732 -1.41 -15.11 17.59
N ASP A 733 -1.13 -14.66 16.38
CA ASP A 733 0.19 -14.20 15.95
C ASP A 733 0.68 -13.05 16.84
N TRP A 734 -0.21 -12.11 17.18
CA TRP A 734 0.09 -11.03 18.12
C TRP A 734 0.33 -11.51 19.56
N LEU A 735 -0.46 -12.45 20.08
CA LEU A 735 -0.23 -12.99 21.42
C LEU A 735 1.11 -13.72 21.52
N ARG A 736 1.58 -14.30 20.41
CA ARG A 736 2.82 -15.10 20.32
C ARG A 736 4.08 -14.28 20.06
N GLY A 737 3.96 -13.00 19.69
CA GLY A 737 5.13 -12.25 19.21
C GLY A 737 5.50 -12.56 17.75
N ASP A 738 4.58 -13.13 16.97
CA ASP A 738 4.83 -13.66 15.63
C ASP A 738 4.40 -12.65 14.55
N TRP A 739 5.23 -11.64 14.33
CA TRP A 739 5.04 -10.68 13.23
C TRP A 739 6.39 -10.24 12.67
N TYR A 740 6.36 -9.73 11.44
CA TYR A 740 7.54 -9.19 10.80
C TYR A 740 8.11 -7.97 11.56
N GLU A 741 9.39 -8.00 11.91
CA GLU A 741 10.18 -6.87 12.42
C GLU A 741 11.35 -6.57 11.45
N PRO A 742 11.62 -5.29 11.15
CA PRO A 742 12.77 -4.93 10.31
C PRO A 742 14.10 -5.39 10.92
N GLY A 743 14.77 -6.34 10.27
CA GLY A 743 16.07 -6.88 10.71
C GLY A 743 16.04 -8.35 11.14
N ASP A 744 14.85 -8.94 11.31
CA ASP A 744 14.69 -10.37 11.54
C ASP A 744 14.69 -11.12 10.20
N ALA A 745 15.82 -11.73 9.86
CA ALA A 745 15.98 -12.55 8.65
C ALA A 745 15.07 -13.79 8.64
N ALA A 746 14.48 -14.16 9.78
CA ALA A 746 13.70 -15.38 9.96
C ALA A 746 12.21 -15.24 9.61
N THR A 747 11.66 -14.02 9.53
CA THR A 747 10.21 -13.79 9.33
C THR A 747 9.82 -13.29 7.94
N SER A 748 10.77 -13.21 7.00
CA SER A 748 10.43 -12.90 5.60
C SER A 748 9.92 -14.17 4.91
N PRO A 749 8.79 -14.15 4.19
CA PRO A 749 8.32 -15.27 3.38
C PRO A 749 9.35 -15.76 2.34
N GLN A 750 10.31 -14.91 1.95
CA GLN A 750 11.42 -15.31 1.08
C GLN A 750 12.36 -16.32 1.74
N ALA A 751 12.47 -16.34 3.08
CA ALA A 751 13.28 -17.33 3.79
C ALA A 751 12.60 -18.70 3.90
N ALA A 752 11.31 -18.82 3.55
CA ALA A 752 10.60 -20.10 3.46
C ALA A 752 10.70 -20.74 2.07
N ALA A 753 11.31 -20.06 1.09
CA ALA A 753 11.50 -20.51 -0.29
C ALA A 753 12.98 -20.76 -0.67
N GLU A 754 13.93 -20.57 0.26
CA GLU A 754 15.32 -21.05 0.18
C GLU A 754 15.53 -22.24 1.12
#